data_AF-A0A6M2DZN1-F1
#
_entry.id   AF-A0A6M2DZN1-F1
#
_cell.length_a   1.000
_cell.length_b   1.000
_cell.length_c   1.000
_cell.angle_alpha   90.00
_cell.angle_beta   90.00
_cell.angle_gamma   90.00
#
_symmetry.space_group_name_H-M   'P 1'
#
loop_
_entity.id
_entity.type
_entity.pdbx_description
1 polymer ?
#
loop_
_entity_poly.entity_id
_entity_poly.type
_entity_poly.pdbx_seq_one_letter_code
_entity_poly.pdbx_strand_id
1 'polypeptide(L)'
;MSCEFLSLEVLERWIIFGFMLAHTTLQQNDKALKIWIGALESNWVIALFRDEVVYIHSYIQSHFDGMKGYSKRISEVKECYNHAIQKSIYKHRERRKFLRTALKELGLILTDQPGLLGPKALLIFMGLCYARDEVYWLLRHHDNLPLQKGKNKSTDDMADRQLPELLFHMEELRILVRKYSQVMQRYYVQYLSGFDAIQLNILMQNLQVICPEDESTVLSSLCSTVTNLSVKQVEDNEIFDFRAFRLDWFRLQAYTSLGKSSMALKNHRDLAVFLDQVSFHTKMVDNLDELMVETSDLSIFCFYSKIFEEQFHMCLEFPAQNRFIIAFPLICSHFQNCTHELCPEERHHIRERSLSVVNMFLDEMAKEAKNIITTICDEQCNMSDKLLPKHCAVLITQAVNRKKKDKNKKNLYEISNPGMESFRKTREDLTTMDKLHMALTELCFAINYCPTVNVWEYTFAPREYLHQHIENRFARALVGMVMYNQDTSEIAKPSELLVSVRAYMNVLQTIENYVHIDITRVFNNALLQQTQAVDSHGEKTIASLYTQWYSEVLLRRVSAGNIVFSMNQRAFVSINPEGAIPSNPEEFSDINELRALAELIGPYGMKQLNETLMWHIGSQVQELKKLVVNNKEILISLRTHFDKPEIMKEQFKKLQNVDNVLQRMTIVGVILSFRQLAQESLEDVLEQRIPFLLSSIKDIKHHLPSGDPMKIVSEMSSAAGLTCKVDPTLANALRQQKAEQKKMKRVMDW
;
A
#
# COMPACT_ATOMS: atom_id res chain seq x y z
N MET A 1 39.06 20.77 2.55
CA MET A 1 37.94 19.81 2.35
C MET A 1 36.68 20.26 3.07
N SER A 2 36.77 20.64 4.35
CA SER A 2 35.58 20.92 5.17
C SER A 2 34.69 22.07 4.67
N CYS A 3 35.25 23.04 3.94
CA CYS A 3 34.47 24.15 3.38
C CYS A 3 33.54 23.75 2.23
N GLU A 4 33.80 22.63 1.54
CA GLU A 4 33.04 22.24 0.34
C GLU A 4 31.63 21.74 0.67
N PHE A 5 31.42 21.23 1.88
CA PHE A 5 30.13 20.75 2.38
C PHE A 5 29.68 21.50 3.63
N LEU A 6 30.24 22.68 3.89
CA LEU A 6 29.76 23.58 4.92
C LEU A 6 28.43 24.19 4.46
N SER A 7 27.40 24.08 5.30
CA SER A 7 26.07 24.60 4.98
C SER A 7 26.11 26.08 4.62
N LEU A 8 25.54 26.40 3.45
CA LEU A 8 25.41 27.77 2.96
C LEU A 8 24.54 28.61 3.90
N GLU A 9 23.52 28.01 4.50
CA GLU A 9 22.65 28.69 5.47
C GLU A 9 23.44 29.12 6.71
N VAL A 10 24.33 28.26 7.22
CA VAL A 10 25.19 28.58 8.37
C VAL A 10 26.14 29.73 8.03
N LEU A 11 26.75 29.69 6.84
CA LEU A 11 27.60 30.76 6.34
C LEU A 11 26.85 32.09 6.21
N GLU A 12 25.64 32.07 5.65
CA GLU A 12 24.80 33.27 5.50
C GLU A 12 24.44 33.88 6.87
N ARG A 13 24.12 33.04 7.86
CA ARG A 13 23.90 33.48 9.25
C ARG A 13 25.15 34.14 9.84
N TRP A 14 26.31 33.52 9.70
CA TRP A 14 27.58 34.08 10.18
C TRP A 14 27.91 35.42 9.53
N ILE A 15 27.72 35.52 8.21
CA ILE A 15 27.97 36.75 7.45
C ILE A 15 27.02 37.86 7.92
N ILE A 16 25.72 37.58 7.99
CA ILE A 16 24.70 38.60 8.27
C ILE A 16 24.84 39.12 9.70
N PHE A 17 24.84 38.23 10.71
CA PHE A 17 24.91 38.66 12.10
C PHE A 17 26.33 39.07 12.51
N GLY A 18 27.37 38.40 11.99
CA GLY A 18 28.76 38.74 12.30
C GLY A 18 29.13 40.15 11.86
N PHE A 19 28.74 40.56 10.65
CA PHE A 19 28.96 41.94 10.21
C PHE A 19 28.01 42.94 10.85
N MET A 20 26.84 42.54 11.36
CA MET A 20 26.04 43.40 12.23
C MET A 20 26.75 43.69 13.56
N LEU A 21 27.37 42.68 14.17
CA LEU A 21 28.16 42.86 15.40
C LEU A 21 29.42 43.71 15.17
N ALA A 22 30.06 43.56 13.99
CA ALA A 22 31.25 44.31 13.59
C ALA A 22 30.94 45.38 12.52
N HIS A 23 29.83 46.12 12.69
CA HIS A 23 29.25 47.02 11.69
C HIS A 23 30.18 48.11 11.14
N THR A 24 31.20 48.55 11.90
CA THR A 24 32.22 49.51 11.42
C THR A 24 33.01 48.97 10.23
N THR A 25 33.22 47.65 10.16
CA THR A 25 33.93 46.97 9.08
C THR A 25 33.19 47.13 7.75
N LEU A 26 31.86 47.21 7.77
CA LEU A 26 31.04 47.45 6.58
C LEU A 26 31.27 48.83 5.96
N GLN A 27 31.78 49.81 6.72
CA GLN A 27 32.14 51.12 6.20
C GLN A 27 33.59 51.17 5.69
N GLN A 28 34.48 50.40 6.31
CA GLN A 28 35.93 50.48 6.08
C GLN A 28 36.44 49.47 5.03
N ASN A 29 35.73 48.36 4.82
CA ASN A 29 36.18 47.26 3.96
C ASN A 29 35.13 46.93 2.89
N ASP A 30 35.42 47.31 1.64
CA ASP A 30 34.54 47.07 0.49
C ASP A 30 34.29 45.57 0.21
N LYS A 31 35.27 44.70 0.50
CA LYS A 31 35.10 43.25 0.33
C LYS A 31 34.10 42.68 1.33
N ALA A 32 34.17 43.12 2.59
CA ALA A 32 33.23 42.74 3.62
C ALA A 32 31.80 43.17 3.28
N LEU A 33 31.65 44.40 2.77
CA LEU A 33 30.37 44.91 2.30
C LEU A 33 29.77 44.06 1.17
N LYS A 34 30.58 43.71 0.15
CA LYS A 34 30.12 42.87 -0.97
C LYS A 34 29.64 41.49 -0.53
N ILE A 35 30.36 40.85 0.39
CA ILE A 35 29.98 39.54 0.94
C ILE A 35 28.65 39.67 1.71
N TRP A 36 28.52 40.71 2.53
CA TRP A 36 27.30 40.97 3.30
C TRP A 36 26.09 41.24 2.39
N ILE A 37 26.23 42.09 1.37
CA ILE A 37 25.19 42.35 0.36
C ILE A 37 24.77 41.05 -0.34
N GLY A 38 25.71 40.21 -0.77
CA GLY A 38 25.38 38.95 -1.45
C GLY A 38 24.54 37.98 -0.59
N ALA A 39 24.76 37.96 0.72
CA ALA A 39 23.96 37.18 1.65
C ALA A 39 22.53 37.76 1.82
N LEU A 40 22.41 39.09 1.87
CA LEU A 40 21.12 39.78 1.95
C LEU A 40 20.28 39.64 0.66
N GLU A 41 20.92 39.62 -0.51
CA GLU A 41 20.23 39.44 -1.79
C GLU A 41 19.68 38.01 -1.99
N SER A 42 20.17 37.03 -1.22
CA SER A 42 19.80 35.61 -1.39
C SER A 42 18.63 35.16 -0.50
N ASN A 43 18.31 35.89 0.57
CA ASN A 43 17.27 35.51 1.54
C ASN A 43 16.44 36.73 1.93
N TRP A 44 15.18 36.56 2.31
CA TRP A 44 14.44 37.62 3.03
C TRP A 44 14.08 37.25 4.47
N VAL A 45 14.17 35.96 4.79
CA VAL A 45 14.10 35.42 6.16
C VAL A 45 15.26 34.48 6.42
N ILE A 46 15.69 34.42 7.68
CA ILE A 46 16.70 33.48 8.16
C ILE A 46 16.17 32.78 9.40
N ALA A 47 16.46 31.49 9.53
CA ALA A 47 16.11 30.71 10.72
C ALA A 47 16.99 31.13 11.91
N LEU A 48 16.33 31.49 13.02
CA LEU A 48 16.97 31.63 14.32
C LEU A 48 17.19 30.24 14.91
N PHE A 49 16.11 29.46 15.00
CA PHE A 49 16.10 28.08 15.44
C PHE A 49 14.83 27.40 14.92
N ARG A 50 14.98 26.26 14.22
CA ARG A 50 13.86 25.50 13.64
C ARG A 50 13.00 26.38 12.72
N ASP A 51 11.71 26.47 13.00
CA ASP A 51 10.69 27.23 12.27
C ASP A 51 10.63 28.71 12.68
N GLU A 52 11.29 29.10 13.77
CA GLU A 52 11.39 30.50 14.19
C GLU A 52 12.36 31.28 13.30
N VAL A 53 11.83 32.29 12.60
CA VAL A 53 12.59 33.08 11.62
C VAL A 53 12.67 34.56 11.99
N VAL A 54 13.67 35.25 11.43
CA VAL A 54 13.78 36.71 11.47
C VAL A 54 13.74 37.30 10.06
N TYR A 55 12.92 38.35 9.89
CA TYR A 55 12.88 39.16 8.68
C TYR A 55 14.09 40.10 8.63
N ILE A 56 15.19 39.58 8.09
CA ILE A 56 16.53 40.18 8.18
C ILE A 56 16.58 41.63 7.72
N HIS A 57 15.93 41.98 6.62
CA HIS A 57 15.98 43.33 6.05
C HIS A 57 15.31 44.37 6.95
N SER A 58 14.17 44.05 7.53
CA SER A 58 13.45 44.95 8.45
C SER A 58 14.22 45.09 9.76
N TYR A 59 14.74 43.98 10.28
CA TYR A 59 15.54 43.94 11.49
C TYR A 59 16.81 44.81 11.38
N ILE A 60 17.56 44.66 10.28
CA ILE A 60 18.79 45.43 10.02
C ILE A 60 18.48 46.92 9.86
N GLN A 61 17.40 47.27 9.13
CA GLN A 61 16.99 48.67 8.98
C GLN A 61 16.70 49.31 10.32
N SER A 62 15.91 48.64 11.18
CA SER A 62 15.60 49.14 12.52
C SER A 62 16.84 49.28 13.40
N HIS A 63 17.82 48.38 13.26
CA HIS A 63 19.07 48.45 14.01
C HIS A 63 19.91 49.68 13.62
N PHE A 64 19.99 49.99 12.33
CA PHE A 64 20.77 51.13 11.83
C PHE A 64 20.08 52.48 11.91
N ASP A 65 18.75 52.54 12.04
CA ASP A 65 17.98 53.79 12.11
C ASP A 65 18.38 54.67 13.31
N GLY A 66 18.86 54.05 14.39
CA GLY A 66 19.40 54.75 15.58
C GLY A 66 20.87 55.17 15.47
N MET A 67 21.58 54.84 14.39
CA MET A 67 23.04 55.04 14.28
C MET A 67 23.41 56.13 13.27
N LYS A 68 24.19 57.12 13.71
CA LYS A 68 24.71 58.18 12.83
C LYS A 68 25.67 57.60 11.78
N GLY A 69 25.49 57.99 10.52
CA GLY A 69 26.36 57.59 9.40
C GLY A 69 25.95 56.33 8.64
N TYR A 70 24.79 55.72 8.97
CA TYR A 70 24.32 54.47 8.34
C TYR A 70 23.20 54.64 7.31
N SER A 71 22.80 55.88 6.97
CA SER A 71 21.72 56.14 6.00
C SER A 71 21.96 55.49 4.63
N LYS A 72 23.22 55.45 4.16
CA LYS A 72 23.59 54.74 2.92
C LYS A 72 23.35 53.23 3.05
N ARG A 73 23.71 52.63 4.18
CA ARG A 73 23.53 51.19 4.46
C ARG A 73 22.05 50.82 4.53
N ILE A 74 21.22 51.68 5.12
CA ILE A 74 19.76 51.51 5.13
C ILE A 74 19.21 51.47 3.69
N SER A 75 19.70 52.35 2.80
CA SER A 75 19.30 52.33 1.39
C SER A 75 19.70 51.03 0.69
N GLU A 76 20.94 50.59 0.86
CA GLU A 76 21.44 49.33 0.28
C GLU A 76 20.64 48.12 0.77
N VAL A 77 20.29 48.07 2.06
CA VAL A 77 19.45 46.99 2.62
C VAL A 77 18.04 46.99 1.99
N LYS A 78 17.46 48.17 1.70
CA LYS A 78 16.18 48.24 0.99
C LYS A 78 16.29 47.73 -0.45
N GLU A 79 17.39 48.02 -1.13
CA GLU A 79 17.68 47.49 -2.47
C GLU A 79 17.86 45.97 -2.44
N CYS A 80 18.61 45.44 -1.46
CA CYS A 80 18.79 44.00 -1.26
C CYS A 80 17.45 43.29 -1.04
N TYR A 81 16.54 43.87 -0.25
CA TYR A 81 15.21 43.30 -0.03
C TYR A 81 14.41 43.18 -1.33
N ASN A 82 14.41 44.24 -2.14
CA ASN A 82 13.74 44.23 -3.43
C ASN A 82 14.37 43.21 -4.39
N HIS A 83 15.70 43.09 -4.38
CA HIS A 83 16.41 42.06 -5.15
C HIS A 83 16.02 40.65 -4.70
N ALA A 84 16.08 40.38 -3.40
CA ALA A 84 15.82 39.08 -2.82
C ALA A 84 14.43 38.59 -3.22
N ILE A 85 13.39 39.41 -3.06
CA ILE A 85 12.02 39.02 -3.40
C ILE A 85 11.84 38.79 -4.90
N GLN A 86 12.54 39.54 -5.75
CA GLN A 86 12.40 39.42 -7.21
C GLN A 86 13.17 38.24 -7.81
N LYS A 87 14.35 37.91 -7.28
CA LYS A 87 15.30 37.00 -7.96
C LYS A 87 15.62 35.70 -7.21
N SER A 88 15.53 35.69 -5.87
CA SER A 88 15.98 34.52 -5.11
C SER A 88 15.11 33.27 -5.40
N ILE A 89 13.79 33.42 -5.52
CA ILE A 89 12.87 32.31 -5.84
C ILE A 89 13.31 31.57 -7.10
N TYR A 90 13.57 32.31 -8.19
CA TYR A 90 14.02 31.73 -9.45
C TYR A 90 15.39 31.04 -9.31
N LYS A 91 16.34 31.68 -8.64
CA LYS A 91 17.68 31.14 -8.40
C LYS A 91 17.62 29.80 -7.65
N HIS A 92 16.87 29.73 -6.56
CA HIS A 92 16.74 28.53 -5.74
C HIS A 92 15.95 27.42 -6.46
N ARG A 93 14.93 27.79 -7.25
CA ARG A 93 14.22 26.84 -8.11
C ARG A 93 15.14 26.17 -9.13
N GLU A 94 15.98 26.93 -9.83
CA GLU A 94 16.93 26.36 -10.79
C GLU A 94 18.02 25.52 -10.13
N ARG A 95 18.45 25.88 -8.90
CA ARG A 95 19.35 25.03 -8.10
C ARG A 95 18.72 23.68 -7.77
N ARG A 96 17.48 23.65 -7.28
CA ARG A 96 16.77 22.39 -7.00
C ARG A 96 16.63 21.54 -8.27
N LYS A 97 16.33 22.16 -9.41
CA LYS A 97 16.27 21.48 -10.70
C LYS A 97 17.60 20.86 -11.11
N PHE A 98 18.70 21.60 -10.97
CA PHE A 98 20.05 21.08 -11.21
C PHE A 98 20.39 19.92 -10.27
N LEU A 99 20.12 20.08 -8.97
CA LEU A 99 20.43 19.09 -7.95
C LEU A 99 19.64 17.79 -8.13
N ARG A 100 18.38 17.84 -8.58
CA ARG A 100 17.62 16.63 -8.92
C ARG A 100 18.34 15.77 -9.95
N THR A 101 18.75 16.37 -11.07
CA THR A 101 19.50 15.64 -12.11
C THR A 101 20.86 15.18 -11.60
N ALA A 102 21.61 16.05 -10.91
CA ALA A 102 22.95 15.74 -10.44
C ALA A 102 22.97 14.61 -9.40
N LEU A 103 22.07 14.64 -8.40
CA LEU A 103 21.98 13.61 -7.37
C LEU A 103 21.46 12.29 -7.95
N LYS A 104 20.52 12.34 -8.90
CA LYS A 104 20.06 11.15 -9.62
C LYS A 104 21.17 10.45 -10.38
N GLU A 105 21.93 11.19 -11.20
CA GLU A 105 23.06 10.63 -11.95
C GLU A 105 24.14 10.08 -11.02
N LEU A 106 24.44 10.82 -9.94
CA LEU A 106 25.40 10.36 -8.93
C LEU A 106 24.93 9.06 -8.25
N GLY A 107 23.67 8.99 -7.83
CA GLY A 107 23.08 7.80 -7.21
C GLY A 107 23.12 6.58 -8.15
N LEU A 108 22.78 6.75 -9.42
CA LEU A 108 22.84 5.69 -10.42
C LEU A 108 24.27 5.18 -10.65
N ILE A 109 25.24 6.08 -10.80
CA ILE A 109 26.66 5.72 -10.99
C ILE A 109 27.21 4.97 -9.77
N LEU A 110 26.89 5.44 -8.56
CA LEU A 110 27.37 4.82 -7.32
C LEU A 110 26.68 3.48 -7.03
N THR A 111 25.42 3.31 -7.45
CA THR A 111 24.73 2.04 -7.36
C THR A 111 25.35 0.99 -8.30
N ASP A 112 25.69 1.39 -9.53
CA ASP A 112 26.35 0.51 -10.50
C ASP A 112 27.80 0.19 -10.09
N GLN A 113 28.55 1.18 -9.58
CA GLN A 113 29.94 1.04 -9.16
C GLN A 113 30.16 1.50 -7.70
N PRO A 114 29.78 0.68 -6.69
CA PRO A 114 29.92 1.04 -5.28
C PRO A 114 31.35 1.36 -4.84
N GLY A 115 32.37 0.83 -5.53
CA GLY A 115 33.78 1.15 -5.28
C GLY A 115 34.12 2.64 -5.44
N LEU A 116 33.32 3.40 -6.18
CA LEU A 116 33.49 4.84 -6.35
C LEU A 116 33.15 5.64 -5.09
N LEU A 117 32.44 5.06 -4.12
CA LEU A 117 32.12 5.71 -2.84
C LEU A 117 33.37 6.15 -2.07
N GLY A 118 34.49 5.45 -2.21
CA GLY A 118 35.78 5.87 -1.66
C GLY A 118 36.29 7.17 -2.30
N PRO A 119 36.74 7.17 -3.57
CA PRO A 119 37.32 8.35 -4.21
C PRO A 119 36.33 9.50 -4.46
N LYS A 120 35.01 9.26 -4.43
CA LYS A 120 33.98 10.28 -4.67
C LYS A 120 33.20 10.70 -3.42
N ALA A 121 33.63 10.29 -2.21
CA ALA A 121 32.93 10.60 -0.97
C ALA A 121 32.60 12.09 -0.81
N LEU A 122 33.56 12.97 -1.12
CA LEU A 122 33.36 14.41 -1.03
C LEU A 122 32.17 14.90 -1.86
N LEU A 123 32.01 14.41 -3.10
CA LEU A 123 30.91 14.82 -3.97
C LEU A 123 29.54 14.43 -3.40
N ILE A 124 29.47 13.30 -2.69
CA ILE A 124 28.24 12.83 -2.03
C ILE A 124 27.85 13.83 -0.94
N PHE A 125 28.79 14.16 -0.05
CA PHE A 125 28.54 15.09 1.06
C PHE A 125 28.27 16.52 0.59
N MET A 126 28.92 16.97 -0.48
CA MET A 126 28.59 18.24 -1.16
C MET A 126 27.16 18.22 -1.70
N GLY A 127 26.80 17.20 -2.48
CA GLY A 127 25.47 17.07 -3.08
C GLY A 127 24.36 17.01 -2.03
N LEU A 128 24.58 16.23 -0.98
CA LEU A 128 23.69 16.13 0.18
C LEU A 128 23.52 17.48 0.88
N CYS A 129 24.62 18.19 1.18
CA CYS A 129 24.58 19.49 1.82
C CYS A 129 23.83 20.51 0.98
N TYR A 130 24.12 20.58 -0.32
CA TYR A 130 23.49 21.54 -1.23
C TYR A 130 22.00 21.26 -1.38
N ALA A 131 21.59 19.99 -1.49
CA ALA A 131 20.18 19.62 -1.54
C ALA A 131 19.46 19.98 -0.24
N ARG A 132 20.05 19.66 0.92
CA ARG A 132 19.50 19.97 2.24
C ARG A 132 19.33 21.48 2.44
N ASP A 133 20.32 22.29 2.06
CA ASP A 133 20.25 23.75 2.17
C ASP A 133 19.11 24.33 1.29
N GLU A 134 18.90 23.79 0.08
CA GLU A 134 17.80 24.22 -0.79
C GLU A 134 16.42 23.78 -0.28
N VAL A 135 16.32 22.62 0.38
CA VAL A 135 15.10 22.18 1.08
C VAL A 135 14.80 23.13 2.24
N TYR A 136 15.79 23.41 3.10
CA TYR A 136 15.62 24.33 4.23
C TYR A 136 15.24 25.74 3.78
N TRP A 137 15.86 26.21 2.69
CA TRP A 137 15.53 27.49 2.08
C TRP A 137 14.08 27.53 1.64
N LEU A 138 13.63 26.49 0.91
CA LEU A 138 12.26 26.42 0.42
C LEU A 138 11.24 26.45 1.56
N LEU A 139 11.42 25.64 2.61
CA LEU A 139 10.48 25.53 3.72
C LEU A 139 10.26 26.86 4.44
N ARG A 140 11.35 27.50 4.88
CA ARG A 140 11.23 28.76 5.65
C ARG A 140 10.67 29.92 4.81
N HIS A 141 11.01 29.97 3.52
CA HIS A 141 10.55 31.04 2.62
C HIS A 141 9.11 30.82 2.15
N HIS A 142 8.67 29.57 2.03
CA HIS A 142 7.28 29.22 1.69
C HIS A 142 6.31 29.66 2.79
N ASP A 143 6.66 29.42 4.06
CA ASP A 143 5.80 29.78 5.19
C ASP A 143 5.82 31.29 5.52
N ASN A 144 6.89 31.99 5.10
CA ASN A 144 7.13 33.40 5.42
C ASN A 144 7.18 34.29 4.17
N LEU A 145 6.09 34.29 3.39
CA LEU A 145 6.01 35.10 2.17
C LEU A 145 6.05 36.61 2.46
N PRO A 146 6.73 37.40 1.63
CA PRO A 146 6.74 38.86 1.76
C PRO A 146 5.36 39.43 1.43
N LEU A 147 4.91 40.44 2.18
CA LEU A 147 3.64 41.14 1.96
C LEU A 147 3.68 41.95 0.65
N GLN A 148 3.37 41.31 -0.49
CA GLN A 148 3.19 42.00 -1.77
C GLN A 148 1.72 42.37 -2.04
N LYS A 149 1.49 43.53 -2.69
CA LYS A 149 0.15 44.04 -3.08
C LYS A 149 -0.49 43.27 -4.26
N GLY A 150 -0.40 41.95 -4.29
CA GLY A 150 -0.98 41.09 -5.33
C GLY A 150 -1.02 39.62 -4.90
N LYS A 151 -2.13 39.20 -4.27
CA LYS A 151 -2.25 37.96 -3.48
C LYS A 151 -2.05 36.62 -4.19
N ASN A 152 -1.97 36.55 -5.53
CA ASN A 152 -2.12 35.28 -6.25
C ASN A 152 -0.93 34.85 -7.12
N LYS A 153 0.13 35.66 -7.30
CA LYS A 153 1.22 35.32 -8.25
C LYS A 153 2.43 34.64 -7.58
N SER A 154 2.71 34.93 -6.31
CA SER A 154 3.91 34.45 -5.60
C SER A 154 3.78 33.05 -4.99
N THR A 155 2.56 32.56 -4.74
CA THR A 155 2.33 31.26 -4.09
C THR A 155 2.59 30.07 -5.01
N ASP A 156 2.24 30.18 -6.29
CA ASP A 156 2.43 29.11 -7.28
C ASP A 156 3.92 28.98 -7.70
N ASP A 157 4.66 30.09 -7.70
CA ASP A 157 6.10 30.11 -7.99
C ASP A 157 6.95 29.46 -6.88
N MET A 158 6.41 29.35 -5.66
CA MET A 158 7.06 28.70 -4.50
C MET A 158 6.69 27.23 -4.34
N ALA A 159 5.77 26.69 -5.14
CA ALA A 159 5.43 25.28 -5.11
C ALA A 159 6.42 24.47 -5.98
N ASP A 160 7.14 23.51 -5.38
CA ASP A 160 8.00 22.58 -6.12
C ASP A 160 7.39 21.18 -6.14
N ARG A 161 6.58 20.90 -7.18
CA ARG A 161 5.94 19.59 -7.37
C ARG A 161 6.93 18.43 -7.56
N GLN A 162 8.20 18.73 -7.83
CA GLN A 162 9.26 17.74 -8.01
C GLN A 162 10.19 17.65 -6.78
N LEU A 163 9.84 18.31 -5.67
CA LEU A 163 10.56 18.15 -4.41
C LEU A 163 10.68 16.67 -3.98
N PRO A 164 9.66 15.80 -4.12
CA PRO A 164 9.77 14.39 -3.76
C PRO A 164 10.93 13.68 -4.44
N GLU A 165 11.19 13.94 -5.73
CA GLU A 165 12.34 13.37 -6.46
C GLU A 165 13.69 13.78 -5.83
N LEU A 166 13.83 15.05 -5.42
CA LEU A 166 15.06 15.50 -4.75
C LEU A 166 15.25 14.80 -3.40
N LEU A 167 14.20 14.73 -2.59
CA LEU A 167 14.21 14.07 -1.28
C LEU A 167 14.56 12.59 -1.40
N PHE A 168 14.00 11.90 -2.39
CA PHE A 168 14.30 10.50 -2.66
C PHE A 168 15.76 10.27 -3.00
N HIS A 169 16.36 11.07 -3.90
CA HIS A 169 17.77 10.90 -4.25
C HIS A 169 18.72 11.25 -3.10
N MET A 170 18.33 12.13 -2.18
CA MET A 170 19.07 12.33 -0.93
C MET A 170 19.08 11.06 -0.07
N GLU A 171 17.93 10.40 0.11
CA GLU A 171 17.83 9.15 0.86
C GLU A 171 18.56 8.00 0.16
N GLU A 172 18.50 7.92 -1.16
CA GLU A 172 19.23 6.92 -1.95
C GLU A 172 20.74 6.99 -1.70
N LEU A 173 21.33 8.20 -1.72
CA LEU A 173 22.74 8.40 -1.40
C LEU A 173 23.08 8.03 0.05
N ARG A 174 22.21 8.37 1.01
CA ARG A 174 22.38 8.00 2.43
C ARG A 174 22.37 6.48 2.61
N ILE A 175 21.46 5.78 1.93
CA ILE A 175 21.37 4.32 1.93
C ILE A 175 22.65 3.70 1.36
N LEU A 176 23.18 4.23 0.24
CA LEU A 176 24.42 3.74 -0.36
C LEU A 176 25.61 3.89 0.59
N VAL A 177 25.76 5.04 1.24
CA VAL A 177 26.83 5.28 2.23
C VAL A 177 26.74 4.28 3.39
N ARG A 178 25.54 4.04 3.94
CA ARG A 178 25.35 3.05 5.01
C ARG A 178 25.64 1.63 4.56
N LYS A 179 25.10 1.24 3.39
CA LYS A 179 25.22 -0.12 2.86
C LYS A 179 26.66 -0.51 2.52
N TYR A 180 27.46 0.46 2.06
CA TYR A 180 28.83 0.24 1.61
C TYR A 180 29.86 1.00 2.47
N SER A 181 29.55 1.25 3.74
CA SER A 181 30.44 1.97 4.67
C SER A 181 31.84 1.36 4.75
N GLN A 182 31.95 0.02 4.77
CA GLN A 182 33.21 -0.70 4.76
C GLN A 182 34.09 -0.39 3.52
N VAL A 183 33.47 -0.13 2.36
CA VAL A 183 34.21 0.23 1.13
C VAL A 183 34.88 1.60 1.32
N MET A 184 34.15 2.55 1.92
CA MET A 184 34.70 3.88 2.24
C MET A 184 35.79 3.77 3.30
N GLN A 185 35.54 3.04 4.39
CA GLN A 185 36.51 2.79 5.46
C GLN A 185 37.81 2.21 4.90
N ARG A 186 37.72 1.14 4.10
CA ARG A 186 38.89 0.50 3.48
C ARG A 186 39.70 1.49 2.65
N TYR A 187 39.04 2.27 1.79
CA TYR A 187 39.69 3.25 0.94
C TYR A 187 40.43 4.32 1.76
N TYR A 188 39.77 4.90 2.76
CA TYR A 188 40.35 5.98 3.55
C TYR A 188 41.38 5.51 4.57
N VAL A 189 41.29 4.28 5.09
CA VAL A 189 42.37 3.67 5.88
C VAL A 189 43.65 3.54 5.05
N GLN A 190 43.54 3.08 3.79
CA GLN A 190 44.70 3.03 2.89
C GLN A 190 45.24 4.41 2.54
N TYR A 191 44.35 5.39 2.37
CA TYR A 191 44.76 6.77 2.09
C TYR A 191 45.53 7.37 3.27
N LEU A 192 44.99 7.19 4.46
CA LEU A 192 45.56 7.64 5.73
C LEU A 192 46.95 7.02 5.93
N SER A 193 47.06 5.69 6.01
CA SER A 193 48.34 5.03 6.30
C SER A 193 49.36 5.12 5.18
N GLY A 194 48.90 5.17 3.92
CA GLY A 194 49.76 5.10 2.75
C GLY A 194 50.26 6.45 2.25
N PHE A 195 49.38 7.46 2.16
CA PHE A 195 49.73 8.78 1.63
C PHE A 195 49.82 9.82 2.74
N ASP A 196 48.77 9.94 3.57
CA ASP A 196 48.69 11.05 4.53
C ASP A 196 49.78 10.97 5.59
N ALA A 197 50.07 9.77 6.10
CA ALA A 197 51.16 9.54 7.05
C ALA A 197 52.52 9.99 6.51
N ILE A 198 52.84 9.66 5.26
CA ILE A 198 54.11 10.02 4.61
C ILE A 198 54.21 11.54 4.45
N GLN A 199 53.15 12.15 3.92
CA GLN A 199 53.13 13.59 3.68
C GLN A 199 53.16 14.40 4.98
N LEU A 200 52.46 13.93 6.03
CA LEU A 200 52.50 14.56 7.36
C LEU A 200 53.91 14.53 7.93
N ASN A 201 54.60 13.40 7.83
CA ASN A 201 55.98 13.25 8.31
C ASN A 201 56.95 14.21 7.60
N ILE A 202 56.83 14.34 6.27
CA ILE A 202 57.63 15.30 5.49
C ILE A 202 57.38 16.74 5.96
N LEU A 203 56.10 17.12 6.17
CA LEU A 203 55.76 18.46 6.66
C LEU A 203 56.28 18.71 8.07
N MET A 204 56.24 17.70 8.95
CA MET A 204 56.77 17.79 10.31
C MET A 204 58.30 17.98 10.34
N GLN A 205 59.05 17.28 9.47
CA GLN A 205 60.51 17.42 9.39
C GLN A 205 60.92 18.87 9.04
N ASN A 206 60.15 19.54 8.19
CA ASN A 206 60.38 20.94 7.84
C ASN A 206 60.11 21.93 9.00
N LEU A 207 59.43 21.49 10.06
CA LEU A 207 59.03 22.31 11.22
C LEU A 207 59.91 22.11 12.46
N GLN A 208 60.83 21.13 12.46
CA GLN A 208 61.60 20.68 13.63
C GLN A 208 62.40 21.79 14.35
N VAL A 209 62.79 22.86 13.66
CA VAL A 209 63.60 23.94 14.25
C VAL A 209 62.73 25.01 14.95
N ILE A 210 61.43 25.07 14.66
CA ILE A 210 60.54 26.19 15.03
C ILE A 210 59.38 25.72 15.93
N CYS A 211 59.06 24.42 15.93
CA CYS A 211 57.94 23.84 16.66
C CYS A 211 58.28 23.60 18.15
N PRO A 212 57.51 24.12 19.11
CA PRO A 212 57.69 23.80 20.52
C PRO A 212 57.32 22.34 20.84
N GLU A 213 57.68 21.90 22.05
CA GLU A 213 57.56 20.50 22.47
C GLU A 213 56.12 19.99 22.48
N ASP A 214 55.16 20.80 22.94
CA ASP A 214 53.74 20.42 23.02
C ASP A 214 53.14 20.20 21.62
N GLU A 215 53.35 21.14 20.68
CA GLU A 215 52.88 21.03 19.31
C GLU A 215 53.57 19.90 18.54
N SER A 216 54.86 19.69 18.78
CA SER A 216 55.64 18.59 18.19
C SER A 216 55.13 17.23 18.68
N THR A 217 54.79 17.13 19.97
CA THR A 217 54.20 15.92 20.57
C THR A 217 52.85 15.61 19.95
N VAL A 218 51.98 16.62 19.81
CA VAL A 218 50.68 16.46 19.15
C VAL A 218 50.85 16.01 17.70
N LEU A 219 51.67 16.69 16.90
CA LEU A 219 51.91 16.32 15.49
C LEU A 219 52.46 14.89 15.35
N SER A 220 53.37 14.49 16.25
CA SER A 220 53.92 13.12 16.28
C SER A 220 52.86 12.07 16.63
N SER A 221 51.98 12.38 17.59
CA SER A 221 50.84 11.53 17.95
C SER A 221 49.87 11.36 16.77
N LEU A 222 49.52 12.45 16.08
CA LEU A 222 48.67 12.43 14.89
C LEU A 222 49.30 11.56 13.78
N CYS A 223 50.59 11.75 13.49
CA CYS A 223 51.31 10.97 12.47
C CYS A 223 51.38 9.47 12.84
N SER A 224 51.67 9.15 14.09
CA SER A 224 51.71 7.76 14.57
C SER A 224 50.35 7.08 14.47
N THR A 225 49.27 7.78 14.86
CA THR A 225 47.89 7.27 14.77
C THR A 225 47.53 6.87 13.35
N VAL A 226 47.84 7.73 12.38
CA VAL A 226 47.53 7.50 10.96
C VAL A 226 48.42 6.41 10.35
N THR A 227 49.69 6.32 10.76
CA THR A 227 50.65 5.31 10.27
C THR A 227 50.28 3.89 10.69
N ASN A 228 49.73 3.73 11.89
CA ASN A 228 49.42 2.42 12.47
C ASN A 228 48.14 1.78 11.91
N LEU A 229 47.43 2.46 10.99
CA LEU A 229 46.22 1.93 10.39
C LEU A 229 46.51 0.88 9.33
N SER A 230 45.67 -0.15 9.26
CA SER A 230 45.75 -1.17 8.22
C SER A 230 44.39 -1.66 7.76
N VAL A 231 44.33 -2.13 6.52
CA VAL A 231 43.11 -2.70 5.93
C VAL A 231 42.58 -3.89 6.73
N LYS A 232 43.46 -4.63 7.41
CA LYS A 232 43.08 -5.78 8.23
C LYS A 232 42.08 -5.38 9.33
N GLN A 233 42.24 -4.20 9.92
CA GLN A 233 41.33 -3.71 10.96
C GLN A 233 39.90 -3.48 10.41
N VAL A 234 39.78 -3.09 9.14
CA VAL A 234 38.48 -2.95 8.47
C VAL A 234 37.88 -4.32 8.18
N GLU A 235 38.68 -5.28 7.71
CA GLU A 235 38.24 -6.65 7.45
C GLU A 235 37.79 -7.37 8.74
N ASP A 236 38.46 -7.06 9.86
CA ASP A 236 38.15 -7.57 11.20
C ASP A 236 36.97 -6.82 11.87
N ASN A 237 36.39 -5.80 11.22
CA ASN A 237 35.33 -4.92 11.76
C ASN A 237 35.69 -4.25 13.09
N GLU A 238 36.93 -3.79 13.22
CA GLU A 238 37.35 -3.01 14.38
C GLU A 238 36.58 -1.68 14.44
N ILE A 239 36.27 -1.24 15.67
CA ILE A 239 35.64 0.06 15.92
C ILE A 239 36.75 1.11 15.97
N PHE A 240 36.79 1.98 14.97
CA PHE A 240 37.72 3.10 14.93
C PHE A 240 37.21 4.28 15.79
N ASP A 241 38.13 5.03 16.39
CA ASP A 241 37.81 6.27 17.12
C ASP A 241 38.91 7.32 16.90
N PHE A 242 38.58 8.35 16.11
CA PHE A 242 39.46 9.47 15.80
C PHE A 242 38.97 10.78 16.45
N ARG A 243 38.11 10.72 17.46
CA ARG A 243 37.66 11.92 18.20
C ARG A 243 38.83 12.63 18.85
N ALA A 244 39.75 11.88 19.47
CA ALA A 244 40.98 12.44 20.05
C ALA A 244 41.85 13.11 18.98
N PHE A 245 42.05 12.46 17.83
CA PHE A 245 42.79 13.03 16.69
C PHE A 245 42.21 14.38 16.24
N ARG A 246 40.89 14.44 16.01
CA ARG A 246 40.21 15.66 15.55
C ARG A 246 40.25 16.77 16.60
N LEU A 247 40.13 16.41 17.88
CA LEU A 247 40.21 17.37 18.98
C LEU A 247 41.64 17.91 19.16
N ASP A 248 42.65 17.09 19.00
CA ASP A 248 44.06 17.51 19.06
C ASP A 248 44.43 18.41 17.89
N TRP A 249 43.90 18.13 16.69
CA TRP A 249 44.00 19.09 15.57
C TRP A 249 43.36 20.43 15.95
N PHE A 250 42.19 20.43 16.57
CA PHE A 250 41.55 21.67 17.00
C PHE A 250 42.35 22.42 18.09
N ARG A 251 42.93 21.70 19.06
CA ARG A 251 43.85 22.28 20.06
C ARG A 251 45.08 22.90 19.39
N LEU A 252 45.67 22.20 18.42
CA LEU A 252 46.82 22.70 17.67
C LEU A 252 46.49 24.00 16.92
N GLN A 253 45.30 24.10 16.31
CA GLN A 253 44.83 25.36 15.71
C GLN A 253 44.77 26.49 16.75
N ALA A 254 44.28 26.22 17.97
CA ALA A 254 44.21 27.21 19.03
C ALA A 254 45.61 27.68 19.47
N TYR A 255 46.54 26.75 19.70
CA TYR A 255 47.91 27.07 20.12
C TYR A 255 48.63 27.92 19.07
N THR A 256 48.46 27.57 17.80
CA THR A 256 49.20 28.15 16.67
C THR A 256 48.57 29.40 16.06
N SER A 257 47.35 29.78 16.47
CA SER A 257 46.64 30.95 15.95
C SER A 257 46.69 32.18 16.87
N LEU A 258 47.29 32.06 18.06
CA LEU A 258 47.49 33.19 18.96
C LEU A 258 48.53 34.19 18.41
N GLY A 259 48.32 35.48 18.67
CA GLY A 259 49.15 36.55 18.08
C GLY A 259 50.64 36.51 18.44
N LYS A 260 51.03 35.79 19.51
CA LYS A 260 52.43 35.59 19.94
C LYS A 260 52.86 34.12 19.88
N SER A 261 52.16 33.27 19.12
CA SER A 261 52.58 31.88 18.95
C SER A 261 53.98 31.79 18.34
N SER A 262 54.80 30.91 18.88
CA SER A 262 56.12 30.50 18.35
C SER A 262 55.99 29.89 16.95
N MET A 263 54.97 29.04 16.75
CA MET A 263 54.58 28.50 15.45
C MET A 263 53.25 29.12 15.03
N ALA A 264 53.30 30.13 14.16
CA ALA A 264 52.10 30.81 13.68
C ALA A 264 51.50 30.11 12.46
N LEU A 265 50.29 29.54 12.59
CA LEU A 265 49.63 28.77 11.52
C LEU A 265 49.43 29.57 10.23
N LYS A 266 49.26 30.90 10.34
CA LYS A 266 49.15 31.82 9.19
C LYS A 266 50.35 31.75 8.23
N ASN A 267 51.53 31.38 8.73
CA ASN A 267 52.77 31.22 7.97
C ASN A 267 52.94 29.80 7.40
N HIS A 268 52.14 28.84 7.87
CA HIS A 268 52.18 27.42 7.50
C HIS A 268 50.81 26.95 7.00
N ARG A 269 50.27 27.66 6.00
CA ARG A 269 48.93 27.39 5.46
C ARG A 269 48.80 26.00 4.85
N ASP A 270 49.85 25.49 4.23
CA ASP A 270 49.84 24.17 3.60
C ASP A 270 49.62 23.06 4.63
N LEU A 271 50.20 23.20 5.82
CA LEU A 271 49.96 22.28 6.94
C LEU A 271 48.49 22.33 7.39
N ALA A 272 47.91 23.53 7.50
CA ALA A 272 46.52 23.69 7.92
C ALA A 272 45.54 23.07 6.91
N VAL A 273 45.76 23.32 5.61
CA VAL A 273 44.95 22.75 4.53
C VAL A 273 45.08 21.22 4.50
N PHE A 274 46.30 20.71 4.67
CA PHE A 274 46.56 19.29 4.69
C PHE A 274 45.92 18.60 5.90
N LEU A 275 46.07 19.14 7.12
CA LEU A 275 45.44 18.56 8.32
C LEU A 275 43.90 18.64 8.29
N ASP A 276 43.32 19.65 7.63
CA ASP A 276 41.87 19.68 7.34
C ASP A 276 41.45 18.51 6.42
N GLN A 277 42.25 18.22 5.40
CA GLN A 277 42.02 17.06 4.53
C GLN A 277 42.15 15.73 5.27
N VAL A 278 43.20 15.56 6.08
CA VAL A 278 43.39 14.35 6.90
C VAL A 278 42.23 14.19 7.89
N SER A 279 41.79 15.28 8.53
CA SER A 279 40.61 15.28 9.40
C SER A 279 39.36 14.78 8.67
N PHE A 280 39.11 15.23 7.44
CA PHE A 280 38.03 14.71 6.61
C PHE A 280 38.20 13.21 6.33
N HIS A 281 39.40 12.74 5.99
CA HIS A 281 39.68 11.31 5.78
C HIS A 281 39.39 10.48 7.04
N THR A 282 39.73 10.97 8.25
CA THR A 282 39.37 10.27 9.49
C THR A 282 37.85 10.11 9.64
N LYS A 283 37.06 11.15 9.33
CA LYS A 283 35.58 11.09 9.40
C LYS A 283 35.00 10.03 8.47
N MET A 284 35.65 9.74 7.35
CA MET A 284 35.22 8.66 6.42
C MET A 284 35.39 7.26 6.99
N VAL A 285 36.16 7.13 8.09
CA VAL A 285 36.44 5.85 8.74
C VAL A 285 35.53 5.64 9.94
N ASP A 286 35.46 6.62 10.86
CA ASP A 286 34.77 6.47 12.16
C ASP A 286 33.49 7.30 12.31
N ASN A 287 33.21 8.25 11.42
CA ASN A 287 32.19 9.29 11.65
C ASN A 287 31.19 9.49 10.50
N LEU A 288 30.96 8.44 9.70
CA LEU A 288 30.07 8.52 8.53
C LEU A 288 28.62 8.86 8.91
N ASP A 289 28.10 8.30 10.01
CA ASP A 289 26.73 8.55 10.46
C ASP A 289 26.50 10.01 10.89
N GLU A 290 27.37 10.54 11.74
CA GLU A 290 27.31 11.95 12.14
C GLU A 290 27.49 12.89 10.95
N LEU A 291 28.40 12.57 10.02
CA LEU A 291 28.60 13.40 8.83
C LEU A 291 27.37 13.38 7.92
N MET A 292 26.70 12.24 7.76
CA MET A 292 25.43 12.18 7.03
C MET A 292 24.36 13.03 7.72
N VAL A 293 24.28 13.06 9.04
CA VAL A 293 23.37 13.96 9.78
C VAL A 293 23.77 15.42 9.50
N GLU A 294 25.06 15.75 9.66
CA GLU A 294 25.62 17.08 9.40
C GLU A 294 25.33 17.58 7.98
N THR A 295 25.28 16.72 6.96
CA THR A 295 25.10 17.12 5.56
C THR A 295 23.70 16.89 4.99
N SER A 296 22.84 16.09 5.62
CA SER A 296 21.54 15.74 5.01
C SER A 296 20.39 15.53 5.98
N ASP A 297 20.53 15.97 7.24
CA ASP A 297 19.41 15.89 8.17
C ASP A 297 18.22 16.72 7.67
N LEU A 298 17.02 16.16 7.79
CA LEU A 298 15.75 16.76 7.38
C LEU A 298 14.72 16.72 8.52
N SER A 299 15.19 16.63 9.76
CA SER A 299 14.35 16.68 10.96
C SER A 299 13.52 17.98 11.06
N ILE A 300 13.91 19.01 10.30
CA ILE A 300 13.18 20.29 10.18
C ILE A 300 11.71 20.10 9.76
N PHE A 301 11.39 19.03 9.02
CA PHE A 301 10.00 18.71 8.66
C PHE A 301 9.11 18.38 9.87
N CYS A 302 9.70 18.04 11.02
CA CYS A 302 8.96 17.89 12.28
C CYS A 302 8.28 19.20 12.69
N PHE A 303 8.89 20.34 12.37
CA PHE A 303 8.38 21.68 12.71
C PHE A 303 7.57 22.28 11.55
N TYR A 304 7.89 21.91 10.30
CA TYR A 304 7.08 22.24 9.11
C TYR A 304 6.09 21.14 8.73
N SER A 305 5.38 20.58 9.72
CA SER A 305 4.60 19.36 9.48
C SER A 305 3.45 19.54 8.49
N LYS A 306 2.82 20.72 8.47
CA LYS A 306 1.76 21.04 7.51
C LYS A 306 2.26 20.97 6.07
N ILE A 307 3.40 21.61 5.80
CA ILE A 307 4.03 21.57 4.47
C ILE A 307 4.45 20.14 4.13
N PHE A 308 4.96 19.38 5.11
CA PHE A 308 5.36 17.99 4.90
C PHE A 308 4.20 17.10 4.44
N GLU A 309 3.06 17.20 5.12
CA GLU A 309 1.83 16.47 4.79
C GLU A 309 1.23 16.95 3.46
N GLU A 310 1.19 18.26 3.19
CA GLU A 310 0.71 18.82 1.92
C GLU A 310 1.56 18.37 0.72
N GLN A 311 2.88 18.33 0.86
CA GLN A 311 3.79 17.84 -0.18
C GLN A 311 3.62 16.33 -0.42
N PHE A 312 3.34 15.55 0.62
CA PHE A 312 3.02 14.13 0.48
C PHE A 312 1.73 13.90 -0.30
N HIS A 313 0.64 14.62 0.05
CA HIS A 313 -0.62 14.50 -0.67
C HIS A 313 -0.51 14.98 -2.12
N MET A 314 0.20 16.08 -2.35
CA MET A 314 0.51 16.55 -3.70
C MET A 314 1.28 15.48 -4.48
N CYS A 315 2.23 14.78 -3.85
CA CYS A 315 2.97 13.70 -4.48
C CYS A 315 2.02 12.59 -4.98
N LEU A 316 1.06 12.15 -4.17
CA LEU A 316 0.06 11.12 -4.53
C LEU A 316 -0.80 11.50 -5.75
N GLU A 317 -1.12 12.79 -5.91
CA GLU A 317 -1.93 13.29 -7.03
C GLU A 317 -1.20 13.28 -8.38
N PHE A 318 0.14 13.21 -8.37
CA PHE A 318 0.97 13.26 -9.59
C PHE A 318 1.67 11.91 -9.81
N PRO A 319 1.17 11.02 -10.70
CA PRO A 319 1.72 9.67 -10.90
C PRO A 319 3.22 9.60 -11.17
N ALA A 320 3.79 10.57 -11.90
CA ALA A 320 5.23 10.61 -12.18
C ALA A 320 6.09 10.88 -10.93
N GLN A 321 5.49 11.36 -9.84
CA GLN A 321 6.14 11.59 -8.55
C GLN A 321 5.86 10.49 -7.54
N ASN A 322 4.80 9.68 -7.71
CA ASN A 322 4.48 8.53 -6.84
C ASN A 322 5.66 7.59 -6.63
N ARG A 323 6.54 7.48 -7.62
CA ARG A 323 7.80 6.73 -7.55
C ARG A 323 8.65 7.07 -6.33
N PHE A 324 8.66 8.34 -5.94
CA PHE A 324 9.56 8.92 -4.95
C PHE A 324 8.92 9.07 -3.58
N ILE A 325 7.64 8.72 -3.45
CA ILE A 325 6.86 9.02 -2.24
C ILE A 325 7.36 8.30 -0.97
N ILE A 326 8.10 7.20 -1.12
CA ILE A 326 8.73 6.50 0.01
C ILE A 326 9.73 7.38 0.77
N ALA A 327 10.24 8.46 0.17
CA ALA A 327 11.10 9.42 0.83
C ALA A 327 10.45 10.05 2.09
N PHE A 328 9.13 10.27 2.08
CA PHE A 328 8.42 10.87 3.21
C PHE A 328 8.45 9.97 4.47
N PRO A 329 8.04 8.68 4.40
CA PRO A 329 8.28 7.73 5.48
C PRO A 329 9.74 7.63 5.94
N LEU A 330 10.71 7.64 5.02
CA LEU A 330 12.13 7.53 5.36
C LEU A 330 12.63 8.73 6.18
N ILE A 331 12.22 9.94 5.79
CA ILE A 331 12.57 11.19 6.49
C ILE A 331 12.04 11.22 7.93
N CYS A 332 10.97 10.49 8.26
CA CYS A 332 10.48 10.40 9.64
C CYS A 332 11.55 9.85 10.60
N SER A 333 12.51 9.05 10.09
CA SER A 333 13.65 8.56 10.88
C SER A 333 14.63 9.67 11.31
N HIS A 334 14.58 10.83 10.66
CA HIS A 334 15.45 11.98 10.95
C HIS A 334 14.99 12.73 12.19
N PHE A 335 13.72 12.61 12.59
CA PHE A 335 13.13 13.46 13.64
C PHE A 335 13.84 13.30 14.99
N GLN A 336 14.46 12.15 15.26
CA GLN A 336 15.26 11.98 16.48
C GLN A 336 16.49 12.92 16.55
N ASN A 337 17.01 13.37 15.39
CA ASN A 337 18.23 14.17 15.30
C ASN A 337 18.03 15.64 15.74
N CYS A 338 16.80 16.14 15.80
CA CYS A 338 16.54 17.51 16.27
C CYS A 338 16.46 17.64 17.80
N THR A 339 16.59 16.52 18.52
CA THR A 339 16.54 16.49 19.99
C THR A 339 17.91 16.76 20.59
N HIS A 340 17.93 17.38 21.77
CA HIS A 340 19.17 17.67 22.49
C HIS A 340 19.08 17.12 23.92
N GLU A 341 20.21 16.64 24.47
CA GLU A 341 20.27 16.06 25.82
C GLU A 341 19.86 17.03 26.93
N LEU A 342 20.00 18.34 26.68
CA LEU A 342 19.59 19.41 27.59
C LEU A 342 18.09 19.75 27.53
N CYS A 343 17.33 19.16 26.60
CA CYS A 343 15.87 19.33 26.48
C CYS A 343 15.21 17.96 26.29
N PRO A 344 15.28 17.05 27.29
CA PRO A 344 14.67 15.72 27.18
C PRO A 344 13.14 15.77 27.13
N GLU A 345 12.51 16.87 27.57
CA GLU A 345 11.06 17.03 27.69
C GLU A 345 10.34 16.95 26.33
N GLU A 346 10.96 17.46 25.26
CA GLU A 346 10.38 17.42 23.91
C GLU A 346 10.61 16.08 23.19
N ARG A 347 11.57 15.27 23.66
CA ARG A 347 12.02 14.05 22.97
C ARG A 347 10.87 13.05 22.78
N HIS A 348 10.03 12.88 23.79
CA HIS A 348 8.87 11.97 23.72
C HIS A 348 7.84 12.46 22.70
N HIS A 349 7.56 13.77 22.70
CA HIS A 349 6.59 14.36 21.77
C HIS A 349 7.03 14.21 20.30
N ILE A 350 8.31 14.48 20.03
CA ILE A 350 8.90 14.31 18.69
C ILE A 350 8.87 12.84 18.25
N ARG A 351 9.11 11.90 19.18
CA ARG A 351 8.96 10.47 18.92
C ARG A 351 7.55 10.12 18.50
N GLU A 352 6.54 10.43 19.31
CA GLU A 352 5.14 10.13 19.01
C GLU A 352 4.71 10.74 17.68
N ARG A 353 5.14 11.98 17.40
CA ARG A 353 4.86 12.63 16.11
C ARG A 353 5.46 11.86 14.95
N SER A 354 6.73 11.46 15.03
CA SER A 354 7.39 10.71 13.96
C SER A 354 6.71 9.35 13.69
N LEU A 355 6.28 8.64 14.74
CA LEU A 355 5.60 7.34 14.64
C LEU A 355 4.18 7.49 14.07
N SER A 356 3.46 8.54 14.46
CA SER A 356 2.14 8.84 13.91
C SER A 356 2.22 9.19 12.42
N VAL A 357 3.21 10.00 12.02
CA VAL A 357 3.33 10.50 10.64
C VAL A 357 3.82 9.39 9.70
N VAL A 358 4.81 8.58 10.10
CA VAL A 358 5.26 7.44 9.27
C VAL A 358 4.13 6.43 9.04
N ASN A 359 3.35 6.13 10.08
CA ASN A 359 2.19 5.23 9.96
C ASN A 359 1.13 5.80 9.01
N MET A 360 0.84 7.10 9.11
CA MET A 360 -0.11 7.78 8.23
C MET A 360 0.35 7.72 6.76
N PHE A 361 1.61 8.04 6.47
CA PHE A 361 2.12 8.00 5.10
C PHE A 361 2.07 6.60 4.49
N LEU A 362 2.51 5.57 5.23
CA LEU A 362 2.49 4.19 4.73
C LEU A 362 1.05 3.68 4.51
N ASP A 363 0.13 4.06 5.38
CA ASP A 363 -1.29 3.72 5.25
C ASP A 363 -1.94 4.41 4.05
N GLU A 364 -1.68 5.70 3.82
CA GLU A 364 -2.21 6.44 2.66
C GLU A 364 -1.60 5.94 1.33
N MET A 365 -0.31 5.62 1.29
CA MET A 365 0.30 4.96 0.13
C MET A 365 -0.39 3.64 -0.22
N ALA A 366 -0.64 2.79 0.79
CA ALA A 366 -1.31 1.51 0.59
C ALA A 366 -2.78 1.68 0.19
N LYS A 367 -3.50 2.64 0.77
CA LYS A 367 -4.89 2.98 0.40
C LYS A 367 -4.98 3.42 -1.04
N GLU A 368 -4.07 4.26 -1.51
CA GLU A 368 -4.10 4.75 -2.88
C GLU A 368 -3.77 3.65 -3.90
N ALA A 369 -2.77 2.80 -3.61
CA ALA A 369 -2.52 1.61 -4.41
C ALA A 369 -3.76 0.71 -4.49
N LYS A 370 -4.41 0.45 -3.35
CA LYS A 370 -5.67 -0.31 -3.28
C LYS A 370 -6.81 0.36 -4.07
N ASN A 371 -6.91 1.69 -4.09
CA ASN A 371 -7.91 2.42 -4.89
C ASN A 371 -7.65 2.22 -6.39
N ILE A 372 -6.40 2.37 -6.84
CA ILE A 372 -6.02 2.17 -8.24
C ILE A 372 -6.29 0.72 -8.66
N ILE A 373 -5.89 -0.26 -7.84
CA ILE A 373 -6.16 -1.69 -8.07
C ILE A 373 -7.65 -1.94 -8.19
N THR A 374 -8.46 -1.34 -7.32
CA THR A 374 -9.93 -1.47 -7.36
C THR A 374 -10.48 -1.00 -8.70
N THR A 375 -10.08 0.19 -9.16
CA THR A 375 -10.54 0.73 -10.45
C THR A 375 -10.10 -0.15 -11.63
N ILE A 376 -8.88 -0.69 -11.57
CA ILE A 376 -8.40 -1.66 -12.58
C ILE A 376 -9.26 -2.93 -12.56
N CYS A 377 -9.60 -3.44 -11.38
CA CYS A 377 -10.46 -4.61 -11.25
C CYS A 377 -11.86 -4.34 -11.84
N ASP A 378 -12.45 -3.17 -11.56
CA ASP A 378 -13.77 -2.79 -12.07
C ASP A 378 -13.76 -2.70 -13.62
N GLU A 379 -12.73 -2.08 -14.22
CA GLU A 379 -12.55 -2.04 -15.67
C GLU A 379 -12.36 -3.45 -16.28
N GLN A 380 -11.62 -4.33 -15.61
CA GLN A 380 -11.42 -5.71 -16.05
C GLN A 380 -12.68 -6.57 -15.90
N CYS A 381 -13.50 -6.32 -14.87
CA CYS A 381 -14.82 -6.92 -14.74
C CYS A 381 -15.74 -6.46 -15.88
N ASN A 382 -15.74 -5.16 -16.22
CA ASN A 382 -16.51 -4.63 -17.35
C ASN A 382 -16.07 -5.23 -18.70
N MET A 383 -14.77 -5.44 -18.90
CA MET A 383 -14.26 -6.12 -20.11
C MET A 383 -14.65 -7.59 -20.14
N SER A 384 -14.62 -8.27 -18.99
CA SER A 384 -15.03 -9.67 -18.88
C SER A 384 -16.54 -9.84 -19.07
N ASP A 385 -17.38 -8.91 -18.61
CA ASP A 385 -18.83 -8.91 -18.86
C ASP A 385 -19.14 -8.85 -20.35
N LYS A 386 -18.40 -8.06 -21.14
CA LYS A 386 -18.57 -7.98 -22.61
C LYS A 386 -18.32 -9.30 -23.34
N LEU A 387 -17.65 -10.25 -22.70
CA LEU A 387 -17.41 -11.60 -23.24
C LEU A 387 -18.56 -12.57 -22.96
N LEU A 388 -19.55 -12.18 -22.14
CA LEU A 388 -20.67 -13.04 -21.80
C LEU A 388 -21.59 -13.29 -23.01
N PRO A 389 -22.20 -14.49 -23.12
CA PRO A 389 -23.06 -14.86 -24.24
C PRO A 389 -24.24 -13.91 -24.50
N LYS A 390 -24.72 -13.20 -23.47
CA LYS A 390 -25.82 -12.23 -23.57
C LYS A 390 -25.56 -11.13 -24.61
N HIS A 391 -24.31 -10.74 -24.81
CA HIS A 391 -23.93 -9.70 -25.78
C HIS A 391 -23.97 -10.20 -27.24
N CYS A 392 -24.00 -11.52 -27.45
CA CYS A 392 -24.12 -12.11 -28.80
C CYS A 392 -25.55 -12.06 -29.35
N ALA A 393 -26.57 -11.80 -28.52
CA ALA A 393 -27.97 -11.82 -28.94
C ALA A 393 -28.24 -10.91 -30.14
N VAL A 394 -27.71 -9.67 -30.11
CA VAL A 394 -27.88 -8.71 -31.20
C VAL A 394 -27.23 -9.19 -32.50
N LEU A 395 -26.07 -9.85 -32.42
CA LEU A 395 -25.38 -10.42 -33.58
C LEU A 395 -26.20 -11.55 -34.21
N ILE A 396 -26.81 -12.40 -33.39
CA ILE A 396 -27.69 -13.48 -33.84
C ILE A 396 -28.94 -12.89 -34.52
N THR A 397 -29.61 -11.91 -33.90
CA THR A 397 -30.77 -11.24 -34.49
C THR A 397 -30.45 -10.60 -35.83
N GLN A 398 -29.29 -9.93 -35.94
CA GLN A 398 -28.83 -9.36 -37.21
C GLN A 398 -28.56 -10.44 -38.27
N ALA A 399 -27.93 -11.56 -37.91
CA ALA A 399 -27.65 -12.65 -38.84
C ALA A 399 -28.92 -13.34 -39.34
N VAL A 400 -29.92 -13.53 -38.47
CA VAL A 400 -31.23 -14.11 -38.81
C VAL A 400 -32.03 -13.16 -39.69
N ASN A 401 -32.06 -11.86 -39.37
CA ASN A 401 -32.80 -10.86 -40.15
C ASN A 401 -32.15 -10.56 -41.50
N ARG A 402 -30.81 -10.68 -41.65
CA ARG A 402 -30.16 -10.58 -42.97
C ARG A 402 -30.60 -11.66 -43.96
N LYS A 403 -31.09 -12.82 -43.49
CA LYS A 403 -31.66 -13.87 -44.35
C LYS A 403 -33.09 -13.53 -44.82
N LYS A 404 -33.80 -12.62 -44.15
CA LYS A 404 -35.08 -12.07 -44.58
C LYS A 404 -34.82 -10.76 -45.34
N LYS A 405 -34.73 -10.83 -46.67
CA LYS A 405 -34.55 -9.65 -47.55
C LYS A 405 -35.62 -8.60 -47.24
N ASP A 406 -35.25 -7.53 -46.54
CA ASP A 406 -35.97 -6.26 -46.62
C ASP A 406 -35.00 -5.08 -46.75
N LYS A 407 -35.24 -4.28 -47.79
CA LYS A 407 -34.43 -3.15 -48.25
C LYS A 407 -34.68 -1.90 -47.40
N ASN A 408 -34.32 -1.91 -46.12
CA ASN A 408 -34.25 -0.65 -45.35
C ASN A 408 -33.06 -0.68 -44.37
N LYS A 409 -31.86 -0.38 -44.90
CA LYS A 409 -30.67 -0.08 -44.09
C LYS A 409 -30.76 1.36 -43.60
N LYS A 410 -31.22 1.58 -42.37
CA LYS A 410 -30.87 2.77 -41.58
C LYS A 410 -30.32 2.34 -40.23
N ASN A 411 -29.07 2.76 -39.98
CA ASN A 411 -28.31 2.73 -38.74
C ASN A 411 -28.20 1.38 -38.03
N LEU A 412 -27.33 0.50 -38.54
CA LEU A 412 -26.76 -0.57 -37.74
C LEU A 412 -25.81 0.07 -36.73
N TYR A 413 -26.16 0.07 -35.43
CA TYR A 413 -25.21 0.34 -34.37
C TYR A 413 -24.05 -0.65 -34.52
N GLU A 414 -22.85 -0.13 -34.77
CA GLU A 414 -21.64 -0.94 -34.91
C GLU A 414 -21.22 -1.38 -33.50
N ILE A 415 -21.46 -2.65 -33.18
CA ILE A 415 -21.00 -3.25 -31.93
C ILE A 415 -19.48 -3.39 -32.06
N SER A 416 -18.75 -2.64 -31.23
CA SER A 416 -17.30 -2.79 -31.16
C SER A 416 -16.95 -4.18 -30.63
N ASN A 417 -16.12 -4.92 -31.36
CA ASN A 417 -15.70 -6.25 -30.93
C ASN A 417 -14.76 -6.15 -29.72
N PRO A 418 -14.92 -7.01 -28.69
CA PRO A 418 -13.95 -7.12 -27.61
C PRO A 418 -12.53 -7.33 -28.16
N GLY A 419 -11.55 -6.62 -27.60
CA GLY A 419 -10.17 -6.58 -28.07
C GLY A 419 -9.82 -5.33 -28.88
N MET A 420 -10.81 -4.59 -29.41
CA MET A 420 -10.56 -3.33 -30.10
C MET A 420 -10.00 -2.25 -29.16
N GLU A 421 -10.39 -2.27 -27.89
CA GLU A 421 -9.83 -1.41 -26.84
C GLU A 421 -8.34 -1.65 -26.59
N SER A 422 -7.83 -2.84 -26.93
CA SER A 422 -6.42 -3.20 -26.82
C SER A 422 -5.61 -2.91 -28.09
N PHE A 423 -6.27 -2.58 -29.21
CA PHE A 423 -5.59 -2.25 -30.46
C PHE A 423 -5.04 -0.81 -30.41
N ARG A 424 -3.80 -0.69 -29.90
CA ARG A 424 -3.12 0.60 -29.78
C ARG A 424 -2.51 1.05 -31.10
N LYS A 425 -2.86 2.27 -31.53
CA LYS A 425 -2.25 2.94 -32.70
C LYS A 425 -1.02 3.78 -32.34
N THR A 426 -1.09 4.54 -31.24
CA THR A 426 0.00 5.38 -30.73
C THR A 426 0.08 5.32 -29.20
N ARG A 427 1.24 5.60 -28.63
CA ARG A 427 1.46 5.71 -27.17
C ARG A 427 1.25 7.13 -26.64
N GLU A 428 1.08 8.11 -27.52
CA GLU A 428 0.79 9.50 -27.15
C GLU A 428 -0.64 9.63 -26.59
N ASP A 429 -1.56 8.83 -27.11
CA ASP A 429 -2.94 8.73 -26.62
C ASP A 429 -3.03 7.77 -25.44
N LEU A 430 -2.92 8.31 -24.23
CA LEU A 430 -3.03 7.54 -22.98
C LEU A 430 -4.50 7.25 -22.65
N THR A 431 -4.86 5.97 -22.64
CA THR A 431 -6.16 5.49 -22.16
C THR A 431 -6.27 5.62 -20.64
N THR A 432 -7.48 5.48 -20.08
CA THR A 432 -7.68 5.39 -18.63
C THR A 432 -6.86 4.25 -18.02
N MET A 433 -6.84 3.09 -18.68
CA MET A 433 -6.05 1.93 -18.24
C MET A 433 -4.56 2.22 -18.25
N ASP A 434 -4.03 2.99 -19.21
CA ASP A 434 -2.62 3.39 -19.21
C ASP A 434 -2.26 4.24 -18.00
N LYS A 435 -3.11 5.22 -17.68
CA LYS A 435 -2.89 6.12 -16.54
C LYS A 435 -2.94 5.34 -15.21
N LEU A 436 -3.91 4.43 -15.06
CA LEU A 436 -4.03 3.58 -13.89
C LEU A 436 -2.83 2.64 -13.73
N HIS A 437 -2.41 1.97 -14.80
CA HIS A 437 -1.23 1.09 -14.74
C HIS A 437 0.04 1.86 -14.44
N MET A 438 0.25 3.03 -15.07
CA MET A 438 1.41 3.88 -14.78
C MET A 438 1.44 4.29 -13.30
N ALA A 439 0.31 4.79 -12.77
CA ALA A 439 0.19 5.16 -11.37
C ALA A 439 0.43 3.98 -10.41
N LEU A 440 -0.12 2.80 -10.73
CA LEU A 440 0.09 1.58 -9.96
C LEU A 440 1.56 1.18 -9.95
N THR A 441 2.22 1.16 -11.11
CA THR A 441 3.62 0.72 -11.21
C THR A 441 4.56 1.64 -10.44
N GLU A 442 4.36 2.96 -10.50
CA GLU A 442 5.22 3.91 -9.80
C GLU A 442 5.00 3.85 -8.29
N LEU A 443 3.75 3.72 -7.84
CA LEU A 443 3.45 3.59 -6.41
C LEU A 443 3.90 2.25 -5.84
N CYS A 444 3.74 1.15 -6.59
CA CYS A 444 4.26 -0.16 -6.19
C CYS A 444 5.79 -0.18 -6.13
N PHE A 445 6.49 0.54 -7.03
CA PHE A 445 7.93 0.73 -6.89
C PHE A 445 8.29 1.36 -5.55
N ALA A 446 7.59 2.42 -5.14
CA ALA A 446 7.84 3.09 -3.87
C ALA A 446 7.54 2.18 -2.66
N ILE A 447 6.42 1.45 -2.68
CA ILE A 447 6.04 0.49 -1.61
C ILE A 447 7.07 -0.65 -1.51
N ASN A 448 7.61 -1.13 -2.64
CA ASN A 448 8.59 -2.22 -2.67
C ASN A 448 10.06 -1.74 -2.57
N TYR A 449 10.30 -0.43 -2.50
CA TYR A 449 11.65 0.15 -2.56
C TYR A 449 12.54 -0.34 -1.40
N CYS A 450 11.99 -0.39 -0.19
CA CYS A 450 12.68 -0.92 0.98
C CYS A 450 11.79 -1.93 1.72
N PRO A 451 12.38 -3.00 2.30
CA PRO A 451 11.61 -4.00 3.03
C PRO A 451 11.04 -3.45 4.34
N THR A 452 11.76 -2.53 4.97
CA THR A 452 11.44 -1.95 6.27
C THR A 452 11.89 -0.49 6.35
N VAL A 453 11.10 0.33 7.04
CA VAL A 453 11.44 1.69 7.44
C VAL A 453 11.61 1.69 8.96
N ASN A 454 12.80 2.07 9.44
CA ASN A 454 13.10 2.14 10.88
C ASN A 454 12.96 3.58 11.37
N VAL A 455 12.09 3.80 12.34
CA VAL A 455 11.83 5.11 12.95
C VAL A 455 11.94 4.92 14.46
N TRP A 456 12.99 5.49 15.06
CA TRP A 456 13.38 5.18 16.44
C TRP A 456 13.63 3.67 16.62
N GLU A 457 13.17 3.10 17.73
CA GLU A 457 13.21 1.66 17.99
C GLU A 457 12.12 0.84 17.26
N TYR A 458 11.30 1.45 16.41
CA TYR A 458 10.17 0.80 15.72
C TYR A 458 10.49 0.51 14.26
N THR A 459 10.02 -0.65 13.80
CA THR A 459 10.18 -1.13 12.42
C THR A 459 8.82 -1.20 11.73
N PHE A 460 8.69 -0.51 10.61
CA PHE A 460 7.49 -0.47 9.77
C PHE A 460 7.76 -1.21 8.46
N ALA A 461 6.82 -2.02 7.98
CA ALA A 461 6.95 -2.78 6.75
C ALA A 461 5.92 -2.30 5.70
N PRO A 462 6.30 -1.46 4.71
CA PRO A 462 5.36 -0.86 3.76
C PRO A 462 4.45 -1.87 3.04
N ARG A 463 5.01 -3.02 2.64
CA ARG A 463 4.26 -4.10 1.96
C ARG A 463 3.10 -4.69 2.79
N GLU A 464 3.22 -4.71 4.12
CA GLU A 464 2.20 -5.29 5.00
C GLU A 464 0.95 -4.41 5.05
N TYR A 465 1.11 -3.09 4.96
CA TYR A 465 -0.02 -2.15 4.82
C TYR A 465 -0.81 -2.46 3.54
N LEU A 466 -0.12 -2.64 2.42
CA LEU A 466 -0.77 -2.98 1.15
C LEU A 466 -1.46 -4.35 1.21
N HIS A 467 -0.80 -5.36 1.78
CA HIS A 467 -1.38 -6.69 1.97
C HIS A 467 -2.71 -6.63 2.73
N GLN A 468 -2.73 -5.94 3.88
CA GLN A 468 -3.92 -5.78 4.71
C GLN A 468 -5.06 -5.03 3.97
N HIS A 469 -4.73 -3.96 3.23
CA HIS A 469 -5.71 -3.21 2.46
C HIS A 469 -6.30 -4.02 1.30
N ILE A 470 -5.49 -4.81 0.60
CA ILE A 470 -5.97 -5.69 -0.49
C ILE A 470 -6.89 -6.78 0.07
N GLU A 471 -6.50 -7.45 1.16
CA GLU A 471 -7.32 -8.49 1.79
C GLU A 471 -8.71 -7.96 2.19
N ASN A 472 -8.73 -6.84 2.92
CA ASN A 472 -9.97 -6.19 3.35
C ASN A 472 -10.81 -5.65 2.18
N ARG A 473 -10.16 -5.17 1.10
CA ARG A 473 -10.88 -4.68 -0.08
C ARG A 473 -11.48 -5.84 -0.88
N PHE A 474 -10.72 -6.91 -1.06
CA PHE A 474 -11.15 -8.08 -1.81
C PHE A 474 -12.33 -8.78 -1.12
N ALA A 475 -12.26 -9.02 0.20
CA ALA A 475 -13.37 -9.58 0.97
C ALA A 475 -14.66 -8.76 0.82
N ARG A 476 -14.57 -7.42 0.90
CA ARG A 476 -15.72 -6.53 0.68
C ARG A 476 -16.20 -6.51 -0.77
N ALA A 477 -15.29 -6.58 -1.74
CA ALA A 477 -15.63 -6.62 -3.16
C ALA A 477 -16.42 -7.90 -3.50
N LEU A 478 -16.01 -9.05 -2.96
CA LEU A 478 -16.69 -10.33 -3.15
C LEU A 478 -18.18 -10.26 -2.79
N VAL A 479 -18.51 -9.70 -1.62
CA VAL A 479 -19.90 -9.51 -1.18
C VAL A 479 -20.60 -8.41 -1.97
N GLY A 480 -19.91 -7.30 -2.27
CA GLY A 480 -20.47 -6.21 -3.08
C GLY A 480 -20.89 -6.65 -4.48
N MET A 481 -20.12 -7.53 -5.13
CA MET A 481 -20.42 -8.08 -6.45
C MET A 481 -21.64 -9.02 -6.46
N VAL A 482 -22.09 -9.51 -5.30
CA VAL A 482 -23.34 -10.31 -5.20
C VAL A 482 -24.57 -9.46 -5.53
N MET A 483 -24.48 -8.13 -5.34
CA MET A 483 -25.56 -7.18 -5.65
C MET A 483 -26.91 -7.56 -5.00
N TYR A 484 -26.86 -8.16 -3.79
CA TYR A 484 -28.07 -8.60 -3.11
C TYR A 484 -28.85 -7.39 -2.56
N ASN A 485 -30.09 -7.25 -2.99
CA ASN A 485 -31.01 -6.24 -2.49
C ASN A 485 -32.23 -6.92 -1.86
N GLN A 486 -32.42 -6.71 -0.55
CA GLN A 486 -33.50 -7.34 0.20
C GLN A 486 -34.88 -6.79 -0.18
N ASP A 487 -34.98 -5.52 -0.57
CA ASP A 487 -36.25 -4.87 -0.92
C ASP A 487 -36.76 -5.32 -2.29
N THR A 488 -35.87 -5.43 -3.28
CA THR A 488 -36.23 -5.89 -4.63
C THR A 488 -36.12 -7.41 -4.80
N SER A 489 -35.51 -8.11 -3.83
CA SER A 489 -35.16 -9.53 -3.93
C SER A 489 -34.27 -9.86 -5.14
N GLU A 490 -33.44 -8.90 -5.56
CA GLU A 490 -32.48 -9.06 -6.65
C GLU A 490 -31.15 -9.61 -6.12
N ILE A 491 -30.50 -10.42 -6.94
CA ILE A 491 -29.17 -10.97 -6.68
C ILE A 491 -28.47 -11.21 -8.02
N ALA A 492 -27.15 -11.07 -8.07
CA ALA A 492 -26.35 -11.39 -9.25
C ALA A 492 -26.48 -12.87 -9.61
N LYS A 493 -26.40 -13.19 -10.92
CA LYS A 493 -26.32 -14.58 -11.37
C LYS A 493 -25.00 -15.20 -10.92
N PRO A 494 -24.99 -16.45 -10.42
CA PRO A 494 -23.75 -17.13 -10.04
C PRO A 494 -22.67 -17.11 -11.13
N SER A 495 -23.04 -17.30 -12.40
CA SER A 495 -22.08 -17.28 -13.52
C SER A 495 -21.45 -15.91 -13.75
N GLU A 496 -22.23 -14.83 -13.70
CA GLU A 496 -21.76 -13.45 -13.85
C GLU A 496 -20.87 -13.03 -12.68
N LEU A 497 -21.26 -13.42 -11.45
CA LEU A 497 -20.45 -13.22 -10.26
C LEU A 497 -19.12 -13.96 -10.38
N LEU A 498 -19.13 -15.24 -10.77
CA LEU A 498 -17.90 -16.05 -10.92
C LEU A 498 -16.94 -15.45 -11.96
N VAL A 499 -17.45 -14.95 -13.09
CA VAL A 499 -16.63 -14.27 -14.10
C VAL A 499 -15.98 -13.01 -13.51
N SER A 500 -16.73 -12.22 -12.75
CA SER A 500 -16.21 -11.02 -12.09
C SER A 500 -15.16 -11.34 -11.02
N VAL A 501 -15.41 -12.36 -10.19
CA VAL A 501 -14.44 -12.84 -9.18
C VAL A 501 -13.15 -13.30 -9.84
N ARG A 502 -13.22 -14.07 -10.94
CA ARG A 502 -12.04 -14.49 -11.69
C ARG A 502 -11.27 -13.32 -12.30
N ALA A 503 -11.98 -12.33 -12.87
CA ALA A 503 -11.34 -11.12 -13.39
C ALA A 503 -10.61 -10.35 -12.29
N TYR A 504 -11.24 -10.20 -11.13
CA TYR A 504 -10.65 -9.56 -9.95
C TYR A 504 -9.40 -10.30 -9.47
N MET A 505 -9.46 -11.63 -9.34
CA MET A 505 -8.32 -12.47 -8.96
C MET A 505 -7.17 -12.36 -9.96
N ASN A 506 -7.46 -12.33 -11.27
CA ASN A 506 -6.42 -12.17 -12.28
C ASN A 506 -5.67 -10.86 -12.11
N VAL A 507 -6.36 -9.74 -11.86
CA VAL A 507 -5.71 -8.46 -11.57
C VAL A 507 -4.86 -8.54 -10.30
N LEU A 508 -5.42 -9.08 -9.21
CA LEU A 508 -4.69 -9.20 -7.95
C LEU A 508 -3.41 -10.04 -8.10
N GLN A 509 -3.46 -11.13 -8.86
CA GLN A 509 -2.27 -11.95 -9.12
C GLN A 509 -1.15 -11.16 -9.83
N THR A 510 -1.49 -10.20 -10.70
CA THR A 510 -0.47 -9.38 -11.37
C THR A 510 0.30 -8.47 -10.41
N ILE A 511 -0.22 -8.21 -9.21
CA ILE A 511 0.45 -7.37 -8.20
C ILE A 511 1.78 -7.99 -7.75
N GLU A 512 1.88 -9.32 -7.74
CA GLU A 512 3.11 -10.04 -7.39
C GLU A 512 4.29 -9.69 -8.30
N ASN A 513 4.02 -9.22 -9.53
CA ASN A 513 5.06 -8.75 -10.44
C ASN A 513 5.71 -7.42 -10.00
N TYR A 514 5.03 -6.66 -9.13
CA TYR A 514 5.46 -5.32 -8.72
C TYR A 514 5.89 -5.27 -7.26
N VAL A 515 5.21 -6.00 -6.38
CA VAL A 515 5.47 -6.00 -4.92
C VAL A 515 5.58 -7.44 -4.44
N HIS A 516 6.56 -7.70 -3.56
CA HIS A 516 6.77 -9.03 -2.99
C HIS A 516 5.74 -9.34 -1.90
N ILE A 517 4.51 -9.61 -2.32
CA ILE A 517 3.35 -9.98 -1.48
C ILE A 517 2.85 -11.36 -1.93
N ASP A 518 2.46 -12.20 -0.98
CA ASP A 518 1.80 -13.48 -1.26
C ASP A 518 0.30 -13.26 -1.47
N ILE A 519 -0.13 -13.15 -2.74
CA ILE A 519 -1.54 -12.96 -3.10
C ILE A 519 -2.32 -14.27 -2.94
N THR A 520 -1.65 -15.42 -3.04
CA THR A 520 -2.28 -16.73 -2.80
C THR A 520 -2.83 -16.81 -1.38
N ARG A 521 -2.09 -16.31 -0.38
CA ARG A 521 -2.58 -16.22 1.00
C ARG A 521 -3.80 -15.30 1.13
N VAL A 522 -3.83 -14.17 0.43
CA VAL A 522 -4.99 -13.28 0.39
C VAL A 522 -6.22 -13.99 -0.15
N PHE A 523 -6.07 -14.74 -1.24
CA PHE A 523 -7.16 -15.55 -1.81
C PHE A 523 -7.66 -16.61 -0.84
N ASN A 524 -6.75 -17.36 -0.23
CA ASN A 524 -7.10 -18.41 0.73
C ASN A 524 -7.91 -17.84 1.91
N ASN A 525 -7.49 -16.71 2.48
CA ASN A 525 -8.19 -16.09 3.59
C ASN A 525 -9.57 -15.56 3.19
N ALA A 526 -9.65 -14.79 2.10
CA ALA A 526 -10.90 -14.14 1.70
C ALA A 526 -11.93 -15.12 1.14
N LEU A 527 -11.54 -15.98 0.17
CA LEU A 527 -12.48 -16.90 -0.49
C LEU A 527 -12.97 -17.99 0.46
N LEU A 528 -12.11 -18.53 1.33
CA LEU A 528 -12.53 -19.57 2.27
C LEU A 528 -13.58 -19.04 3.25
N GLN A 529 -13.43 -17.80 3.74
CA GLN A 529 -14.43 -17.17 4.60
C GLN A 529 -15.78 -17.04 3.90
N GLN A 530 -15.81 -16.74 2.59
CA GLN A 530 -17.06 -16.62 1.83
C GLN A 530 -17.85 -17.93 1.67
N THR A 531 -17.24 -19.08 2.02
CA THR A 531 -17.91 -20.39 2.04
C THR A 531 -18.68 -20.68 3.34
N GLN A 532 -18.46 -19.87 4.38
CA GLN A 532 -19.10 -20.02 5.69
C GLN A 532 -20.39 -19.21 5.76
N ALA A 533 -21.19 -19.33 6.83
CA ALA A 533 -22.40 -18.53 7.00
C ALA A 533 -22.10 -17.04 7.29
N VAL A 534 -21.04 -16.79 8.06
CA VAL A 534 -20.53 -15.46 8.40
C VAL A 534 -19.02 -15.44 8.22
N ASP A 535 -18.47 -14.28 7.90
CA ASP A 535 -17.02 -14.09 7.83
C ASP A 535 -16.39 -13.85 9.23
N SER A 536 -15.09 -13.59 9.26
CA SER A 536 -14.36 -13.34 10.53
C SER A 536 -14.79 -12.06 11.26
N HIS A 537 -15.51 -11.15 10.60
CA HIS A 537 -16.06 -9.92 11.16
C HIS A 537 -17.54 -10.06 11.56
N GLY A 538 -18.16 -11.22 11.31
CA GLY A 538 -19.57 -11.48 11.59
C GLY A 538 -20.53 -11.03 10.48
N GLU A 539 -20.01 -10.66 9.30
CA GLU A 539 -20.80 -10.21 8.16
C GLU A 539 -21.31 -11.39 7.31
N LYS A 540 -22.45 -11.19 6.63
CA LYS A 540 -23.02 -12.22 5.74
C LYS A 540 -22.13 -12.45 4.52
N THR A 541 -21.92 -13.71 4.20
CA THR A 541 -21.09 -14.15 3.08
C THR A 541 -21.89 -14.41 1.80
N ILE A 542 -21.18 -14.65 0.70
CA ILE A 542 -21.76 -15.17 -0.55
C ILE A 542 -22.62 -16.41 -0.29
N ALA A 543 -22.10 -17.39 0.47
CA ALA A 543 -22.82 -18.62 0.78
C ALA A 543 -24.14 -18.36 1.51
N SER A 544 -24.14 -17.47 2.51
CA SER A 544 -25.37 -17.12 3.24
C SER A 544 -26.38 -16.38 2.35
N LEU A 545 -25.93 -15.44 1.51
CA LEU A 545 -26.82 -14.63 0.68
C LEU A 545 -27.52 -15.47 -0.38
N TYR A 546 -26.79 -16.32 -1.11
CA TYR A 546 -27.40 -17.24 -2.07
C TYR A 546 -28.28 -18.27 -1.39
N THR A 547 -27.85 -18.83 -0.24
CA THR A 547 -28.69 -19.78 0.52
C THR A 547 -30.03 -19.15 0.87
N GLN A 548 -30.02 -17.93 1.41
CA GLN A 548 -31.24 -17.20 1.74
C GLN A 548 -32.10 -16.93 0.49
N TRP A 549 -31.50 -16.47 -0.60
CA TRP A 549 -32.24 -16.14 -1.82
C TRP A 549 -32.90 -17.38 -2.46
N TYR A 550 -32.18 -18.49 -2.58
CA TYR A 550 -32.75 -19.72 -3.14
C TYR A 550 -33.90 -20.26 -2.26
N SER A 551 -33.76 -20.23 -0.94
CA SER A 551 -34.80 -20.74 -0.03
C SER A 551 -36.02 -19.82 0.07
N GLU A 552 -35.81 -18.51 0.24
CA GLU A 552 -36.87 -17.57 0.58
C GLU A 552 -37.51 -16.90 -0.65
N VAL A 553 -36.80 -16.84 -1.78
CA VAL A 553 -37.28 -16.19 -3.00
C VAL A 553 -37.63 -17.24 -4.06
N LEU A 554 -36.65 -18.00 -4.57
CA LEU A 554 -36.86 -18.91 -5.69
C LEU A 554 -37.82 -20.04 -5.33
N LEU A 555 -37.51 -20.84 -4.31
CA LEU A 555 -38.33 -22.01 -3.92
C LEU A 555 -39.69 -21.61 -3.34
N ARG A 556 -39.79 -20.43 -2.72
CA ARG A 556 -41.07 -19.87 -2.27
C ARG A 556 -41.97 -19.51 -3.45
N ARG A 557 -41.42 -18.92 -4.52
CA ARG A 557 -42.16 -18.62 -5.76
C ARG A 557 -42.56 -19.89 -6.52
N VAL A 558 -41.75 -20.96 -6.47
CA VAL A 558 -42.15 -22.30 -6.97
C VAL A 558 -43.38 -22.81 -6.22
N SER A 559 -43.39 -22.68 -4.90
CA SER A 559 -44.52 -23.10 -4.06
C SER A 559 -45.80 -22.26 -4.30
N ALA A 560 -45.65 -21.03 -4.80
CA ALA A 560 -46.76 -20.17 -5.21
C ALA A 560 -47.36 -20.55 -6.58
N GLY A 561 -46.76 -21.52 -7.29
CA GLY A 561 -47.27 -22.05 -8.56
C GLY A 561 -46.80 -21.32 -9.82
N ASN A 562 -45.91 -20.34 -9.71
CA ASN A 562 -45.46 -19.54 -10.86
C ASN A 562 -44.25 -20.14 -11.61
N ILE A 563 -43.59 -21.12 -11.00
CA ILE A 563 -42.34 -21.72 -11.48
C ILE A 563 -42.48 -23.23 -11.34
N VAL A 564 -42.00 -23.99 -12.33
CA VAL A 564 -42.02 -25.46 -12.33
C VAL A 564 -40.64 -26.04 -12.60
N PHE A 565 -40.38 -27.24 -12.08
CA PHE A 565 -39.17 -27.98 -12.41
C PHE A 565 -39.34 -28.71 -13.74
N SER A 566 -38.44 -28.47 -14.70
CA SER A 566 -38.40 -29.15 -15.99
C SER A 566 -37.26 -30.16 -16.04
N MET A 567 -37.58 -31.46 -16.09
CA MET A 567 -36.55 -32.49 -16.27
C MET A 567 -35.83 -32.38 -17.61
N ASN A 568 -36.53 -31.94 -18.67
CA ASN A 568 -35.95 -31.83 -20.01
C ASN A 568 -34.91 -30.70 -20.09
N GLN A 569 -35.15 -29.59 -19.40
CA GLN A 569 -34.22 -28.47 -19.35
C GLN A 569 -33.24 -28.55 -18.17
N ARG A 570 -33.47 -29.49 -17.23
CA ARG A 570 -32.73 -29.63 -15.96
C ARG A 570 -32.59 -28.29 -15.22
N ALA A 571 -33.70 -27.56 -15.13
CA ALA A 571 -33.77 -26.24 -14.51
C ALA A 571 -35.20 -25.96 -14.00
N PHE A 572 -35.35 -24.90 -13.20
CA PHE A 572 -36.65 -24.34 -12.83
C PHE A 572 -37.04 -23.25 -13.83
N VAL A 573 -38.26 -23.35 -14.38
CA VAL A 573 -38.73 -22.57 -15.53
C VAL A 573 -40.01 -21.84 -15.16
N SER A 574 -40.18 -20.60 -15.63
CA SER A 574 -41.42 -19.84 -15.44
C SER A 574 -42.54 -20.41 -16.32
N ILE A 575 -43.77 -20.47 -15.80
CA ILE A 575 -44.96 -20.87 -16.58
C ILE A 575 -45.85 -19.68 -16.98
N ASN A 576 -45.58 -18.48 -16.45
CA ASN A 576 -46.32 -17.27 -16.78
C ASN A 576 -45.64 -16.50 -17.94
N PRO A 577 -46.38 -15.66 -18.68
CA PRO A 577 -45.82 -14.81 -19.75
C PRO A 577 -44.64 -13.96 -19.27
N GLU A 578 -43.67 -13.69 -20.15
CA GLU A 578 -42.51 -12.83 -19.88
C GLU A 578 -42.93 -11.52 -19.18
N GLY A 579 -42.32 -11.23 -18.02
CA GLY A 579 -42.53 -9.98 -17.27
C GLY A 579 -43.40 -10.07 -16.00
N ALA A 580 -44.03 -11.21 -15.70
CA ALA A 580 -44.82 -11.38 -14.47
C ALA A 580 -43.98 -11.65 -13.20
N ILE A 581 -42.71 -12.05 -13.37
CA ILE A 581 -41.76 -12.35 -12.29
C ILE A 581 -40.52 -11.47 -12.49
N PRO A 582 -39.96 -10.82 -11.46
CA PRO A 582 -38.81 -9.91 -11.60
C PRO A 582 -37.53 -10.54 -12.18
N SER A 583 -37.40 -11.87 -12.14
CA SER A 583 -36.19 -12.60 -12.51
C SER A 583 -36.54 -13.95 -13.16
N ASN A 584 -35.90 -14.27 -14.28
CA ASN A 584 -36.06 -15.55 -14.97
C ASN A 584 -35.44 -16.69 -14.15
N PRO A 585 -36.21 -17.66 -13.64
CA PRO A 585 -35.69 -18.70 -12.73
C PRO A 585 -34.68 -19.65 -13.39
N GLU A 586 -34.75 -19.81 -14.71
CA GLU A 586 -33.81 -20.61 -15.50
C GLU A 586 -32.40 -20.02 -15.47
N GLU A 587 -32.27 -18.69 -15.42
CA GLU A 587 -30.98 -17.97 -15.35
C GLU A 587 -30.33 -18.04 -13.96
N PHE A 588 -30.89 -18.82 -13.03
CA PHE A 588 -30.33 -19.05 -11.69
C PHE A 588 -30.30 -20.53 -11.28
N SER A 589 -30.93 -21.42 -12.03
CA SER A 589 -31.15 -22.81 -11.61
C SER A 589 -30.78 -23.86 -12.65
N ASP A 590 -30.30 -23.44 -13.82
CA ASP A 590 -29.70 -24.37 -14.77
C ASP A 590 -28.39 -24.96 -14.21
N ILE A 591 -27.87 -25.96 -14.93
CA ILE A 591 -26.66 -26.67 -14.51
C ILE A 591 -25.44 -25.72 -14.47
N ASN A 592 -25.34 -24.77 -15.39
CA ASN A 592 -24.19 -23.88 -15.48
C ASN A 592 -24.15 -22.91 -14.30
N GLU A 593 -25.29 -22.34 -13.93
CA GLU A 593 -25.44 -21.45 -12.78
C GLU A 593 -25.17 -22.20 -11.48
N LEU A 594 -25.68 -23.42 -11.32
CA LEU A 594 -25.42 -24.22 -10.12
C LEU A 594 -23.97 -24.72 -10.04
N ARG A 595 -23.30 -24.95 -11.17
CA ARG A 595 -21.84 -25.21 -11.19
C ARG A 595 -21.06 -23.95 -10.80
N ALA A 596 -21.45 -22.78 -11.31
CA ALA A 596 -20.81 -21.53 -10.93
C ALA A 596 -21.00 -21.23 -9.43
N LEU A 597 -22.20 -21.47 -8.89
CA LEU A 597 -22.47 -21.39 -7.46
C LEU A 597 -21.58 -22.35 -6.67
N ALA A 598 -21.49 -23.61 -7.08
CA ALA A 598 -20.66 -24.62 -6.42
C ALA A 598 -19.16 -24.25 -6.43
N GLU A 599 -18.68 -23.60 -7.49
CA GLU A 599 -17.29 -23.08 -7.53
C GLU A 599 -17.07 -21.90 -6.58
N LEU A 600 -18.07 -21.03 -6.40
CA LEU A 600 -17.99 -19.87 -5.52
C LEU A 600 -18.04 -20.25 -4.03
N ILE A 601 -18.98 -21.13 -3.64
CA ILE A 601 -19.26 -21.42 -2.22
C ILE A 601 -18.69 -22.76 -1.75
N GLY A 602 -18.21 -23.58 -2.68
CA GLY A 602 -17.54 -24.86 -2.42
C GLY A 602 -18.38 -25.88 -1.64
N PRO A 603 -17.75 -26.97 -1.16
CA PRO A 603 -18.42 -28.00 -0.37
C PRO A 603 -19.07 -27.47 0.92
N TYR A 604 -18.45 -26.48 1.58
CA TYR A 604 -18.95 -25.90 2.83
C TYR A 604 -20.25 -25.13 2.62
N GLY A 605 -20.28 -24.20 1.66
CA GLY A 605 -21.48 -23.43 1.36
C GLY A 605 -22.58 -24.29 0.76
N MET A 606 -22.24 -25.26 -0.08
CA MET A 606 -23.22 -26.23 -0.59
C MET A 606 -23.79 -27.11 0.52
N LYS A 607 -22.99 -27.50 1.53
CA LYS A 607 -23.50 -28.19 2.73
C LYS A 607 -24.49 -27.30 3.50
N GLN A 608 -24.18 -26.03 3.71
CA GLN A 608 -25.07 -25.08 4.38
C GLN A 608 -26.40 -24.91 3.62
N LEU A 609 -26.34 -24.71 2.30
CA LEU A 609 -27.53 -24.65 1.45
C LEU A 609 -28.38 -25.90 1.64
N ASN A 610 -27.75 -27.07 1.58
CA ASN A 610 -28.42 -28.35 1.77
C ASN A 610 -29.07 -28.52 3.14
N GLU A 611 -28.40 -28.14 4.22
CA GLU A 611 -28.96 -28.19 5.57
C GLU A 611 -30.21 -27.30 5.69
N THR A 612 -30.19 -26.13 5.06
CA THR A 612 -31.34 -25.20 5.00
C THR A 612 -32.51 -25.81 4.22
N LEU A 613 -32.24 -26.43 3.07
CA LEU A 613 -33.25 -27.16 2.29
C LEU A 613 -33.86 -28.31 3.11
N MET A 614 -33.03 -29.08 3.83
CA MET A 614 -33.50 -30.20 4.65
C MET A 614 -34.33 -29.74 5.85
N TRP A 615 -34.01 -28.58 6.42
CA TRP A 615 -34.81 -27.96 7.47
C TRP A 615 -36.23 -27.64 6.98
N HIS A 616 -36.36 -27.06 5.78
CA HIS A 616 -37.67 -26.80 5.16
C HIS A 616 -38.45 -28.09 4.89
N ILE A 617 -37.79 -29.15 4.38
CA ILE A 617 -38.44 -30.46 4.20
C ILE A 617 -38.93 -31.01 5.54
N GLY A 618 -38.12 -30.93 6.59
CA GLY A 618 -38.52 -31.36 7.92
C GLY A 618 -39.81 -30.68 8.37
N SER A 619 -39.89 -29.35 8.21
CA SER A 619 -41.11 -28.58 8.50
C SER A 619 -42.34 -29.11 7.74
N GLN A 620 -42.21 -29.39 6.43
CA GLN A 620 -43.31 -29.98 5.65
C GLN A 620 -43.70 -31.39 6.15
N VAL A 621 -42.72 -32.21 6.52
CA VAL A 621 -42.97 -33.56 7.07
C VAL A 621 -43.67 -33.52 8.42
N GLN A 622 -43.42 -32.51 9.26
CA GLN A 622 -44.17 -32.32 10.50
C GLN A 622 -45.64 -32.03 10.24
N GLU A 623 -45.94 -31.16 9.29
CA GLU A 623 -47.32 -30.85 8.90
C GLU A 623 -48.02 -32.07 8.28
N LEU A 624 -47.32 -32.83 7.45
CA LEU A 624 -47.83 -34.10 6.90
C LEU A 624 -48.16 -35.10 8.02
N LYS A 625 -47.33 -35.22 9.06
CA LYS A 625 -47.62 -36.08 10.22
C LYS A 625 -48.90 -35.67 10.93
N LYS A 626 -49.17 -34.37 11.08
CA LYS A 626 -50.43 -33.88 11.67
C LYS A 626 -51.64 -34.32 10.84
N LEU A 627 -51.56 -34.20 9.51
CA LEU A 627 -52.61 -34.65 8.59
C LEU A 627 -52.85 -36.16 8.65
N VAL A 628 -51.78 -36.96 8.77
CA VAL A 628 -51.87 -38.42 8.94
C VAL A 628 -52.52 -38.79 10.28
N VAL A 629 -52.17 -38.09 11.36
CA VAL A 629 -52.79 -38.32 12.69
C VAL A 629 -54.29 -38.01 12.66
N ASN A 630 -54.69 -36.91 12.01
CA ASN A 630 -56.10 -36.53 11.89
C ASN A 630 -56.94 -37.56 11.11
N ASN A 631 -56.33 -38.28 10.16
CA ASN A 631 -57.00 -39.29 9.33
C ASN A 631 -56.65 -40.73 9.75
N LYS A 632 -56.05 -40.95 10.93
CA LYS A 632 -55.41 -42.22 11.31
C LYS A 632 -56.31 -43.45 11.17
N GLU A 633 -57.53 -43.39 11.69
CA GLU A 633 -58.46 -44.54 11.69
C GLU A 633 -58.91 -44.90 10.28
N ILE A 634 -59.19 -43.88 9.46
CA ILE A 634 -59.57 -44.03 8.05
C ILE A 634 -58.40 -44.64 7.27
N LEU A 635 -57.17 -44.14 7.47
CA LEU A 635 -55.96 -44.66 6.82
C LEU A 635 -55.66 -46.12 7.21
N ILE A 636 -55.88 -46.51 8.47
CA ILE A 636 -55.75 -47.91 8.90
C ILE A 636 -56.79 -48.77 8.19
N SER A 637 -58.05 -48.32 8.13
CA SER A 637 -59.13 -49.05 7.46
C SER A 637 -58.87 -49.21 5.96
N LEU A 638 -58.41 -48.16 5.29
CA LEU A 638 -58.00 -48.20 3.87
C LEU A 638 -56.84 -49.18 3.66
N ARG A 639 -55.87 -49.23 4.59
CA ARG A 639 -54.72 -50.13 4.50
C ARG A 639 -55.09 -51.60 4.72
N THR A 640 -56.11 -51.91 5.50
CA THR A 640 -56.54 -53.30 5.78
C THR A 640 -57.60 -53.82 4.81
N HIS A 641 -58.30 -52.94 4.10
CA HIS A 641 -59.38 -53.29 3.15
C HIS A 641 -59.06 -52.88 1.70
N PHE A 642 -57.77 -52.85 1.34
CA PHE A 642 -57.31 -52.43 0.01
C PHE A 642 -57.84 -53.32 -1.13
N ASP A 643 -58.30 -54.53 -0.80
CA ASP A 643 -58.87 -55.54 -1.69
C ASP A 643 -60.40 -55.41 -1.88
N LYS A 644 -61.06 -54.46 -1.19
CA LYS A 644 -62.53 -54.26 -1.23
C LYS A 644 -62.90 -52.88 -1.81
N PRO A 645 -63.23 -52.80 -3.12
CA PRO A 645 -63.43 -51.53 -3.82
C PRO A 645 -64.53 -50.63 -3.23
N GLU A 646 -65.66 -51.20 -2.82
CA GLU A 646 -66.79 -50.43 -2.26
C GLU A 646 -66.43 -49.79 -0.92
N ILE A 647 -65.75 -50.53 -0.05
CA ILE A 647 -65.27 -50.03 1.24
C ILE A 647 -64.19 -48.96 1.04
N MET A 648 -63.27 -49.16 0.08
CA MET A 648 -62.26 -48.16 -0.28
C MET A 648 -62.89 -46.85 -0.75
N LYS A 649 -63.92 -46.93 -1.60
CA LYS A 649 -64.62 -45.74 -2.14
C LYS A 649 -65.34 -44.96 -1.04
N GLU A 650 -66.00 -45.64 -0.10
CA GLU A 650 -66.64 -44.98 1.06
C GLU A 650 -65.63 -44.35 2.01
N GLN A 651 -64.56 -45.06 2.35
CA GLN A 651 -63.54 -44.58 3.28
C GLN A 651 -62.71 -43.43 2.67
N PHE A 652 -62.44 -43.45 1.36
CA PHE A 652 -61.74 -42.36 0.68
C PHE A 652 -62.49 -41.03 0.78
N LYS A 653 -63.83 -41.05 0.63
CA LYS A 653 -64.66 -39.85 0.78
C LYS A 653 -64.60 -39.22 2.18
N LYS A 654 -64.21 -39.98 3.20
CA LYS A 654 -64.09 -39.50 4.58
C LYS A 654 -62.74 -38.83 4.87
N LEU A 655 -61.75 -38.95 3.96
CA LEU A 655 -60.45 -38.31 4.13
C LEU A 655 -60.59 -36.80 4.08
N GLN A 656 -59.97 -36.12 5.05
CA GLN A 656 -59.93 -34.67 5.13
C GLN A 656 -58.57 -34.14 4.65
N ASN A 657 -58.59 -32.98 3.98
CA ASN A 657 -57.39 -32.24 3.56
C ASN A 657 -56.45 -33.01 2.63
N VAL A 658 -56.99 -33.82 1.72
CA VAL A 658 -56.20 -34.59 0.73
C VAL A 658 -55.33 -33.68 -0.13
N ASP A 659 -55.87 -32.54 -0.58
CA ASP A 659 -55.13 -31.56 -1.38
C ASP A 659 -53.90 -31.00 -0.65
N ASN A 660 -54.01 -30.77 0.66
CA ASN A 660 -52.88 -30.33 1.48
C ASN A 660 -51.80 -31.40 1.59
N VAL A 661 -52.16 -32.69 1.61
CA VAL A 661 -51.17 -33.79 1.58
C VAL A 661 -50.42 -33.77 0.25
N LEU A 662 -51.13 -33.67 -0.87
CA LEU A 662 -50.55 -33.60 -2.21
C LEU A 662 -49.66 -32.37 -2.36
N GLN A 663 -50.15 -31.18 -2.01
CA GLN A 663 -49.40 -29.93 -2.10
C GLN A 663 -48.09 -29.99 -1.31
N ARG A 664 -48.13 -30.47 -0.06
CA ARG A 664 -46.92 -30.57 0.78
C ARG A 664 -45.94 -31.61 0.28
N MET A 665 -46.41 -32.76 -0.19
CA MET A 665 -45.54 -33.77 -0.83
C MET A 665 -44.90 -33.24 -2.12
N THR A 666 -45.63 -32.45 -2.91
CA THR A 666 -45.09 -31.76 -4.09
C THR A 666 -44.01 -30.76 -3.71
N ILE A 667 -44.21 -29.95 -2.66
CA ILE A 667 -43.18 -29.02 -2.16
C ILE A 667 -41.92 -29.79 -1.73
N VAL A 668 -42.07 -30.91 -1.02
CA VAL A 668 -40.93 -31.77 -0.66
C VAL A 668 -40.21 -32.29 -1.91
N GLY A 669 -40.95 -32.75 -2.91
CA GLY A 669 -40.38 -33.21 -4.19
C GLY A 669 -39.60 -32.10 -4.90
N VAL A 670 -40.16 -30.89 -4.98
CA VAL A 670 -39.53 -29.70 -5.57
C VAL A 670 -38.19 -29.38 -4.89
N ILE A 671 -38.15 -29.34 -3.56
CA ILE A 671 -36.93 -29.02 -2.81
C ILE A 671 -35.86 -30.11 -3.05
N LEU A 672 -36.27 -31.38 -3.10
CA LEU A 672 -35.36 -32.49 -3.41
C LEU A 672 -34.84 -32.42 -4.85
N SER A 673 -35.66 -32.02 -5.82
CA SER A 673 -35.22 -31.82 -7.21
C SER A 673 -34.19 -30.69 -7.32
N PHE A 674 -34.38 -29.57 -6.61
CA PHE A 674 -33.39 -28.51 -6.55
C PHE A 674 -32.07 -28.98 -5.91
N ARG A 675 -32.15 -29.71 -4.80
CA ARG A 675 -30.98 -30.33 -4.16
C ARG A 675 -30.24 -31.27 -5.11
N GLN A 676 -30.97 -32.09 -5.87
CA GLN A 676 -30.35 -33.02 -6.81
C GLN A 676 -29.51 -32.27 -7.84
N LEU A 677 -30.06 -31.21 -8.46
CA LEU A 677 -29.30 -30.38 -9.39
C LEU A 677 -28.06 -29.76 -8.72
N ALA A 678 -28.21 -29.22 -7.51
CA ALA A 678 -27.12 -28.62 -6.76
C ALA A 678 -25.99 -29.62 -6.45
N GLN A 679 -26.33 -30.86 -6.06
CA GLN A 679 -25.37 -31.92 -5.77
C GLN A 679 -24.67 -32.43 -7.03
N GLU A 680 -25.40 -32.61 -8.13
CA GLU A 680 -24.83 -33.00 -9.43
C GLU A 680 -23.84 -31.93 -9.92
N SER A 681 -24.20 -30.65 -9.82
CA SER A 681 -23.29 -29.54 -10.15
C SER A 681 -22.06 -29.48 -9.24
N LEU A 682 -22.19 -29.80 -7.95
CA LEU A 682 -21.06 -29.89 -7.03
C LEU A 682 -20.14 -31.06 -7.41
N GLU A 683 -20.67 -32.24 -7.72
CA GLU A 683 -19.88 -33.40 -8.17
C GLU A 683 -19.05 -33.03 -9.40
N ASP A 684 -19.66 -32.40 -10.40
CA ASP A 684 -18.99 -31.97 -11.63
C ASP A 684 -17.82 -31.01 -11.36
N VAL A 685 -18.00 -30.04 -10.44
CA VAL A 685 -16.95 -29.07 -10.07
C VAL A 685 -15.82 -29.77 -9.32
N LEU A 686 -16.13 -30.66 -8.37
CA LEU A 686 -15.11 -31.38 -7.60
C LEU A 686 -14.34 -32.39 -8.44
N GLU A 687 -14.97 -32.99 -9.45
CA GLU A 687 -14.30 -33.89 -10.38
C GLU A 687 -13.19 -33.17 -11.16
N GLN A 688 -13.39 -31.90 -11.49
CA GLN A 688 -12.38 -31.07 -12.15
C GLN A 688 -11.32 -30.54 -11.17
N ARG A 689 -11.72 -30.11 -9.97
CA ARG A 689 -10.83 -29.40 -9.03
C ARG A 689 -10.02 -30.31 -8.13
N ILE A 690 -10.58 -31.45 -7.71
CA ILE A 690 -9.95 -32.39 -6.78
C ILE A 690 -10.12 -33.87 -7.23
N PRO A 691 -9.72 -34.23 -8.46
CA PRO A 691 -10.00 -35.55 -9.05
C PRO A 691 -9.47 -36.72 -8.21
N PHE A 692 -8.29 -36.57 -7.59
CA PHE A 692 -7.69 -37.61 -6.76
C PHE A 692 -8.46 -37.88 -5.46
N LEU A 693 -8.95 -36.82 -4.80
CA LEU A 693 -9.78 -36.96 -3.60
C LEU A 693 -11.13 -37.56 -3.96
N LEU A 694 -11.78 -37.06 -5.03
CA LEU A 694 -13.08 -37.56 -5.45
C LEU A 694 -13.01 -39.04 -5.87
N SER A 695 -11.96 -39.43 -6.60
CA SER A 695 -11.72 -40.84 -6.96
C SER A 695 -11.60 -41.74 -5.73
N SER A 696 -10.85 -41.29 -4.72
CA SER A 696 -10.72 -42.02 -3.45
C SER A 696 -12.06 -42.15 -2.71
N ILE A 697 -12.87 -41.08 -2.68
CA ILE A 697 -14.21 -41.09 -2.07
C ILE A 697 -15.14 -42.05 -2.84
N LYS A 698 -15.12 -42.02 -4.18
CA LYS A 698 -15.89 -42.94 -5.04
C LYS A 698 -15.50 -44.39 -4.75
N ASP A 699 -14.20 -44.68 -4.67
CA ASP A 699 -13.69 -46.03 -4.38
C ASP A 699 -14.13 -46.55 -3.00
N ILE A 700 -13.94 -45.75 -1.94
CA ILE A 700 -14.36 -46.10 -0.58
C ILE A 700 -15.87 -46.39 -0.53
N LYS A 701 -16.67 -45.55 -1.18
CA LYS A 701 -18.13 -45.71 -1.25
C LYS A 701 -18.54 -47.01 -1.97
N HIS A 702 -17.83 -47.40 -3.02
CA HIS A 702 -18.14 -48.60 -3.80
C HIS A 702 -17.78 -49.91 -3.07
N HIS A 703 -16.69 -49.91 -2.30
CA HIS A 703 -16.14 -51.14 -1.70
C HIS A 703 -16.49 -51.34 -0.22
N LEU A 704 -17.57 -50.73 0.28
CA LEU A 704 -17.94 -50.78 1.71
C LEU A 704 -18.38 -52.20 2.15
N PRO A 705 -17.61 -52.93 2.98
CA PRO A 705 -17.81 -54.36 3.20
C PRO A 705 -18.97 -54.72 4.15
N SER A 706 -19.63 -53.76 4.81
CA SER A 706 -20.68 -54.01 5.82
C SER A 706 -21.87 -53.06 5.75
N GLY A 707 -22.00 -52.28 4.66
CA GLY A 707 -22.85 -51.08 4.65
C GLY A 707 -22.28 -49.97 5.54
N ASP A 708 -23.03 -48.87 5.71
CA ASP A 708 -22.57 -47.67 6.43
C ASP A 708 -23.35 -47.47 7.75
N PRO A 709 -23.07 -48.27 8.80
CA PRO A 709 -23.84 -48.25 10.05
C PRO A 709 -23.68 -46.94 10.83
N MET A 710 -22.52 -46.28 10.72
CA MET A 710 -22.25 -44.98 11.35
C MET A 710 -22.66 -43.78 10.46
N LYS A 711 -23.07 -44.01 9.21
CA LYS A 711 -23.44 -42.99 8.21
C LYS A 711 -22.32 -42.02 7.82
N ILE A 712 -21.07 -42.33 8.16
CA ILE A 712 -19.91 -41.45 7.95
C ILE A 712 -19.56 -41.40 6.47
N VAL A 713 -19.56 -42.55 5.79
CA VAL A 713 -19.20 -42.60 4.38
C VAL A 713 -20.27 -41.98 3.50
N SER A 714 -21.54 -42.10 3.89
CA SER A 714 -22.68 -41.43 3.25
C SER A 714 -22.59 -39.91 3.43
N GLU A 715 -22.23 -39.43 4.63
CA GLU A 715 -22.04 -37.99 4.86
C GLU A 715 -20.87 -37.43 4.04
N MET A 716 -19.72 -38.12 4.04
CA MET A 716 -18.56 -37.76 3.21
C MET A 716 -18.92 -37.76 1.72
N SER A 717 -19.61 -38.79 1.25
CA SER A 717 -20.06 -38.91 -0.14
C SER A 717 -21.01 -37.78 -0.53
N SER A 718 -21.99 -37.48 0.33
CA SER A 718 -22.95 -36.39 0.09
C SER A 718 -22.31 -35.00 0.18
N ALA A 719 -21.24 -34.82 0.95
CA ALA A 719 -20.47 -33.59 0.98
C ALA A 719 -19.66 -33.38 -0.32
N ALA A 720 -19.39 -34.47 -1.06
CA ALA A 720 -18.66 -34.47 -2.31
C ALA A 720 -19.58 -34.51 -3.56
N GLY A 721 -20.88 -34.20 -3.45
CA GLY A 721 -21.80 -34.25 -4.59
C GLY A 721 -22.46 -35.62 -4.84
N LEU A 722 -21.92 -36.70 -4.27
CA LEU A 722 -22.29 -38.05 -4.68
C LEU A 722 -23.66 -38.49 -4.14
N THR A 723 -24.48 -39.04 -5.02
CA THR A 723 -25.83 -39.55 -4.69
C THR A 723 -25.80 -40.72 -3.69
N CYS A 724 -26.57 -40.64 -2.61
CA CYS A 724 -26.63 -41.69 -1.58
C CYS A 724 -27.99 -42.39 -1.57
N LYS A 725 -28.02 -43.71 -1.33
CA LYS A 725 -29.29 -44.47 -1.22
C LYS A 725 -30.19 -43.95 -0.09
N VAL A 726 -29.57 -43.55 1.03
CA VAL A 726 -30.23 -42.85 2.13
C VAL A 726 -29.53 -41.53 2.30
N ASP A 727 -30.29 -40.44 2.16
CA ASP A 727 -29.76 -39.10 2.34
C ASP A 727 -29.40 -38.86 3.83
N PRO A 728 -28.11 -38.66 4.16
CA PRO A 728 -27.66 -38.50 5.53
C PRO A 728 -28.18 -37.19 6.15
N THR A 729 -28.18 -36.10 5.39
CA THR A 729 -28.61 -34.76 5.83
C THR A 729 -30.12 -34.77 6.11
N LEU A 730 -30.92 -35.36 5.22
CA LEU A 730 -32.36 -35.50 5.43
C LEU A 730 -32.68 -36.38 6.65
N ALA A 731 -31.99 -37.51 6.79
CA ALA A 731 -32.20 -38.41 7.92
C ALA A 731 -31.88 -37.72 9.26
N ASN A 732 -30.86 -36.88 9.29
CA ASN A 732 -30.49 -36.10 10.48
C ASN A 732 -31.52 -35.01 10.79
N ALA A 733 -31.96 -34.24 9.80
CA ALA A 733 -32.99 -33.21 9.97
C ALA A 733 -34.30 -33.80 10.54
N LEU A 734 -34.76 -34.93 9.99
CA LEU A 734 -35.97 -35.61 10.46
C LEU A 734 -35.83 -36.22 11.88
N ARG A 735 -34.61 -36.62 12.27
CA ARG A 735 -34.32 -37.12 13.63
C ARG A 735 -34.32 -35.99 14.65
N GLN A 736 -33.69 -34.85 14.35
CA GLN A 736 -33.64 -33.70 15.25
C GLN A 736 -35.05 -33.22 15.60
N GLN A 737 -35.92 -33.11 14.60
CA GLN A 737 -37.32 -32.75 14.81
C GLN A 737 -38.11 -33.77 15.65
N LYS A 738 -37.78 -35.07 15.56
CA LYS A 738 -38.37 -36.11 16.43
C LYS A 738 -37.91 -35.96 17.88
N ALA A 739 -36.69 -35.47 18.11
CA ALA A 739 -36.15 -35.22 19.45
C ALA A 739 -36.76 -33.96 20.09
N GLU A 740 -36.95 -32.89 19.32
CA GLU A 740 -37.63 -31.65 19.77
C GLU A 740 -39.08 -31.93 20.18
N GLN A 741 -39.84 -32.69 19.39
CA GLN A 741 -41.20 -33.09 19.73
C GLN A 741 -41.27 -33.92 21.04
N LYS A 742 -40.24 -34.75 21.32
CA LYS A 742 -40.15 -35.50 22.57
C LYS A 742 -39.77 -34.62 23.77
N LYS A 743 -38.90 -33.63 23.58
CA LYS A 743 -38.57 -32.62 24.61
C LYS A 743 -39.79 -31.78 24.97
N MET A 744 -40.53 -31.30 23.97
CA MET A 744 -41.71 -30.47 24.16
C MET A 744 -42.86 -31.22 24.85
N LYS A 745 -43.04 -32.52 24.56
CA LYS A 745 -43.94 -33.40 25.35
C LYS A 745 -43.49 -33.54 26.81
N ARG A 746 -42.20 -33.77 27.06
CA ARG A 746 -41.67 -33.87 28.43
C ARG A 746 -41.79 -32.59 29.25
N VAL A 747 -41.79 -31.42 28.62
CA VAL A 747 -41.99 -30.12 29.31
C VAL A 747 -43.48 -29.84 29.57
N MET A 748 -44.40 -30.42 28.80
CA MET A 748 -45.85 -30.33 29.04
C MET A 748 -46.37 -31.39 30.01
N ASP A 749 -45.60 -32.45 30.24
CA ASP A 749 -45.87 -33.50 31.23
C ASP A 749 -45.28 -33.18 32.63
N TRP A 750 -44.64 -32.00 32.78
CA TRP A 750 -44.25 -31.37 34.06
C TRP A 750 -45.11 -30.12 34.27
#